data_AF-A0A2D7LID9-F1
#
_entry.id   AF-A0A2D7LID9-F1
#
_cell.length_a   1.000
_cell.length_b   1.000
_cell.length_c   1.000
_cell.angle_alpha   90.00
_cell.angle_beta   90.00
_cell.angle_gamma   90.00
#
_symmetry.space_group_name_H-M   'P 1'
#
loop_
_entity.id
_entity.type
_entity.pdbx_description
1 polymer ?
#
loop_
_entity_poly.entity_id
_entity_poly.type
_entity_poly.pdbx_seq_one_letter_code
_entity_poly.pdbx_strand_id
1 'polypeptide(L)'
;MPWVRALMSGVLPGASVNRKSRSGRPANRYRRLDINTLPKIRMDVLKIFNNGFKELVSVTPPDSKISSMSSIRDEDRGKAPGIPKANGMWIGYSWHNHDPSSSDIEHWLSFNANIGLRSGRFPGIDIDVLDESLAKEIEDIAVYKLGRAPRRIGLSPKRLLIYRCHTTFPKKTLRFETDAKKEFLIEMLAEGQQYVIHGIHPVTRKPYTCEPVLDDLHPEELSVIDEKKINQFFCELRTILTEKGYRLINGHAPKEKHLLIDQKSLKGDPEMVSAALEVIPNDTSYDEWIRIGHAIKAALSENEEHAMELWVLFSQRWLHGETEQDFIEDKFRSFKPPYSIGADWIFQQARGHGFNTAAADFSPVEEIVSDTEKNLAPIKYSEMALTWRVVKQHRQNFRYMPECGKFLYWDKTRWRFDDRGRIPYEVGRLCSEASAEALMKMEDKRSAERTATRLAGGRTVREVIGLLKHHQELILPAAMTDKDSWRLNTPTGTVDLKTGKLNKHDPEDLICKSTSVGPEKMECNNWMRFLKQATLDDGELIAYLQRLCGYALTGSTSEQMLAFVWGPGGNGKSVFLNTVTKILGEYATTAGSEVFMSSQMERHPTELAELQGARLVVASEIDESSRWNESRVKSLTGGDPISARFMRQDFFTFTPQFTLVIFGNHKPQLRNIDDAIRRRMHLVPFTHKPKVVDTGLEDRLKEEWPGILSWMIKGCLEWQRQGIHPPPVVQDATKEYFQQEDKIGNWIDECCVENPEEFTTTALLFSSWSRWCQNYNEHTGTKNRFSKRLVERGFRREQDRSSSSRSRGFIGLIVVEDQNDASKDHSN
;
A
#
# COMPACT_ATOMS: atom_id res chain seq x y z
N MET A 1 -35.84 -19.63 55.39
CA MET A 1 -34.58 -19.50 56.16
C MET A 1 -33.50 -20.30 55.44
N PRO A 2 -32.18 -20.02 55.59
CA PRO A 2 -31.51 -18.70 55.80
C PRO A 2 -30.18 -18.57 54.99
N TRP A 3 -29.66 -17.46 54.45
CA TRP A 3 -30.08 -16.06 54.15
C TRP A 3 -29.52 -15.74 52.73
N VAL A 4 -30.04 -14.88 51.84
CA VAL A 4 -31.11 -13.85 51.81
C VAL A 4 -30.72 -12.43 52.31
N ARG A 5 -30.48 -11.51 51.34
CA ARG A 5 -30.35 -10.02 51.42
C ARG A 5 -29.02 -9.47 52.00
N ALA A 6 -28.64 -8.21 51.77
CA ALA A 6 -29.23 -7.09 50.98
C ALA A 6 -28.18 -6.49 50.00
N LEU A 7 -28.47 -5.83 48.86
CA LEU A 7 -29.46 -4.83 48.44
C LEU A 7 -29.19 -3.36 48.89
N MET A 8 -29.03 -2.50 47.88
CA MET A 8 -29.07 -1.02 47.81
C MET A 8 -29.10 -0.16 49.09
N SER A 9 -28.03 0.61 49.29
CA SER A 9 -28.04 2.05 49.62
C SER A 9 -26.66 2.65 49.27
N GLY A 10 -26.47 3.94 49.01
CA GLY A 10 -27.42 5.05 48.84
C GLY A 10 -26.73 6.40 49.07
N VAL A 11 -27.26 7.48 48.48
CA VAL A 11 -26.96 8.90 48.78
C VAL A 11 -25.52 9.40 48.54
N LEU A 12 -25.36 10.26 47.53
CA LEU A 12 -24.31 11.29 47.51
C LEU A 12 -24.72 12.48 48.39
N PRO A 13 -23.80 13.01 49.19
CA PRO A 13 -23.64 14.46 49.37
C PRO A 13 -22.22 14.89 48.92
N GLY A 14 -21.98 16.08 48.38
CA GLY A 14 -22.87 17.23 48.22
C GLY A 14 -22.32 18.45 48.97
N ALA A 15 -22.33 19.62 48.32
CA ALA A 15 -21.84 20.91 48.84
C ALA A 15 -20.31 21.03 49.11
N SER A 16 -19.67 22.20 49.01
CA SER A 16 -20.03 23.44 48.29
C SER A 16 -18.82 24.41 48.14
N VAL A 17 -18.84 25.22 47.07
CA VAL A 17 -18.72 26.71 47.07
C VAL A 17 -17.89 27.33 48.22
N ASN A 18 -16.81 28.12 48.02
CA ASN A 18 -16.86 29.44 47.35
C ASN A 18 -15.50 30.12 47.05
N ARG A 19 -15.47 30.90 45.94
CA ARG A 19 -14.89 32.25 45.71
C ARG A 19 -13.53 32.74 46.30
N LYS A 20 -12.82 33.47 45.40
CA LYS A 20 -11.99 34.70 45.59
C LYS A 20 -10.58 34.55 46.22
N SER A 21 -9.62 35.46 45.96
CA SER A 21 -9.32 36.27 44.74
C SER A 21 -7.98 37.04 44.83
N ARG A 22 -7.18 37.00 43.75
CA ARG A 22 -6.21 38.02 43.26
C ARG A 22 -4.98 38.46 44.11
N SER A 23 -3.86 38.56 43.37
CA SER A 23 -2.72 39.51 43.49
C SER A 23 -1.55 39.16 44.43
N GLY A 24 -0.35 39.62 44.04
CA GLY A 24 0.90 39.51 44.84
C GLY A 24 2.03 38.64 44.25
N ARG A 25 2.85 39.25 43.38
CA ARG A 25 4.28 38.88 43.13
C ARG A 25 5.11 40.16 43.41
N PRO A 26 6.45 40.13 43.65
CA PRO A 26 7.41 39.08 43.25
C PRO A 26 8.53 38.72 44.27
N ALA A 27 9.49 37.92 43.78
CA ALA A 27 10.93 37.89 44.10
C ALA A 27 11.49 37.09 45.32
N ASN A 28 12.14 35.97 44.97
CA ASN A 28 13.42 35.43 45.47
C ASN A 28 13.77 35.42 46.97
N ARG A 29 13.87 34.20 47.52
CA ARG A 29 15.13 33.64 48.07
C ARG A 29 15.08 32.11 48.02
N TYR A 30 16.16 31.47 47.59
CA TYR A 30 16.31 30.01 47.68
C TYR A 30 16.56 29.62 49.15
N ARG A 31 15.79 28.68 49.69
CA ARG A 31 16.18 27.87 50.84
C ARG A 31 16.45 26.45 50.35
N ARG A 32 17.55 25.84 50.80
CA ARG A 32 17.70 24.38 50.78
C ARG A 32 16.55 23.80 51.63
N LEU A 33 15.84 22.81 51.10
CA LEU A 33 14.88 22.03 51.87
C LEU A 33 15.57 20.78 52.41
N ASP A 34 15.23 20.39 53.63
CA ASP A 34 15.81 19.24 54.31
C ASP A 34 15.28 17.94 53.70
N ILE A 35 16.20 17.06 53.30
CA ILE A 35 15.92 15.82 52.57
C ILE A 35 15.06 14.86 53.42
N ASN A 36 15.11 14.98 54.75
CA ASN A 36 14.49 14.04 55.68
C ASN A 36 12.99 14.23 55.94
N THR A 37 12.31 15.17 55.25
CA THR A 37 10.90 15.53 55.54
C THR A 37 9.90 15.26 54.40
N LEU A 38 10.30 14.48 53.37
CA LEU A 38 9.39 13.99 52.34
C LEU A 38 8.80 12.61 52.71
N PRO A 39 7.51 12.34 52.40
CA PRO A 39 6.84 11.12 52.83
C PRO A 39 7.35 9.88 52.07
N LYS A 40 8.17 9.06 52.75
CA LYS A 40 8.73 7.74 52.34
C LYS A 40 8.59 7.43 50.84
N ILE A 41 9.43 8.09 50.03
CA ILE A 41 9.56 7.78 48.60
C ILE A 41 10.14 6.37 48.48
N ARG A 42 9.48 5.51 47.69
CA ARG A 42 9.33 4.10 48.04
C ARG A 42 10.35 3.13 47.41
N MET A 43 11.48 3.65 46.92
CA MET A 43 12.55 2.90 46.24
C MET A 43 13.89 3.62 46.43
N ASP A 44 14.93 2.94 46.91
CA ASP A 44 16.29 3.49 47.04
C ASP A 44 17.06 3.39 45.71
N VAL A 45 17.34 4.55 45.11
CA VAL A 45 18.02 4.64 43.80
C VAL A 45 19.52 4.31 43.90
N LEU A 46 20.17 4.59 45.03
CA LEU A 46 21.57 4.19 45.23
C LEU A 46 21.67 2.68 45.41
N LYS A 47 20.70 2.06 46.10
CA LYS A 47 20.58 0.59 46.17
C LYS A 47 20.32 -0.02 44.79
N ILE A 48 19.40 0.53 43.98
CA ILE A 48 19.19 0.12 42.57
C ILE A 48 20.51 0.18 41.77
N PHE A 49 21.23 1.29 41.84
CA PHE A 49 22.51 1.45 41.15
C PHE A 49 23.56 0.45 41.65
N ASN A 50 23.65 0.23 42.97
CA ASN A 50 24.62 -0.68 43.58
C ASN A 50 24.29 -2.15 43.30
N ASN A 51 23.02 -2.53 43.21
CA ASN A 51 22.56 -3.84 42.76
C ASN A 51 22.92 -4.13 41.29
N GLY A 52 23.41 -3.15 40.52
CA GLY A 52 23.94 -3.37 39.16
C GLY A 52 23.12 -2.74 38.03
N PHE A 53 22.02 -2.04 38.33
CA PHE A 53 21.33 -1.20 37.34
C PHE A 53 22.15 0.08 37.09
N LYS A 54 23.25 -0.04 36.34
CA LYS A 54 24.18 1.06 36.05
C LYS A 54 23.68 2.05 34.99
N GLU A 55 22.59 1.70 34.30
CA GLU A 55 22.08 2.42 33.13
C GLU A 55 21.07 3.53 33.46
N LEU A 56 21.25 4.22 34.59
CA LEU A 56 20.35 5.27 35.06
C LEU A 56 20.59 6.62 34.38
N VAL A 57 19.54 7.43 34.28
CA VAL A 57 19.60 8.80 33.72
C VAL A 57 18.78 9.80 34.52
N SER A 58 19.29 11.02 34.62
CA SER A 58 18.59 12.16 35.23
C SER A 58 17.43 12.59 34.34
N VAL A 59 16.22 12.63 34.90
CA VAL A 59 15.00 13.10 34.26
C VAL A 59 14.48 14.34 34.97
N THR A 60 14.08 15.35 34.19
CA THR A 60 13.56 16.62 34.71
C THR A 60 12.39 16.42 35.68
N PRO A 61 12.37 17.08 36.84
CA PRO A 61 11.20 17.11 37.72
C PRO A 61 9.98 17.77 37.02
N PRO A 62 8.73 17.36 37.34
CA PRO A 62 7.53 17.98 36.73
C PRO A 62 7.44 19.51 36.87
N ASP A 63 7.87 20.05 38.01
CA ASP A 63 7.82 21.50 38.30
C ASP A 63 9.16 22.22 38.07
N SER A 64 10.07 21.59 37.32
CA SER A 64 11.38 22.16 36.99
C SER A 64 11.28 23.44 36.16
N LYS A 65 12.25 24.34 36.35
CA LYS A 65 12.46 25.51 35.49
C LYS A 65 13.44 25.14 34.38
N ILE A 66 12.96 25.06 33.16
CA ILE A 66 13.80 24.77 31.99
C ILE A 66 14.57 26.04 31.58
N SER A 67 15.85 25.87 31.19
CA SER A 67 16.68 26.92 30.60
C SER A 67 16.16 27.34 29.23
N SER A 68 16.20 28.64 28.90
CA SER A 68 15.84 29.15 27.57
C SER A 68 16.74 28.65 26.43
N MET A 69 17.89 28.06 26.76
CA MET A 69 18.81 27.40 25.81
C MET A 69 18.65 25.87 25.79
N SER A 70 17.53 25.35 26.32
CA SER A 70 17.24 23.91 26.35
C SER A 70 16.29 23.50 25.22
N SER A 71 16.50 22.32 24.66
CA SER A 71 15.55 21.65 23.74
C SER A 71 14.38 20.95 24.44
N ILE A 72 14.38 20.88 25.78
CA ILE A 72 13.29 20.27 26.56
C ILE A 72 12.04 21.16 26.49
N ARG A 73 10.92 20.63 26.01
CA ARG A 73 9.64 21.34 25.97
C ARG A 73 8.93 21.31 27.33
N ASP A 74 8.08 22.29 27.57
CA ASP A 74 7.33 22.42 28.82
C ASP A 74 6.35 21.26 29.10
N GLU A 75 5.88 20.59 28.04
CA GLU A 75 5.01 19.41 28.10
C GLU A 75 5.75 18.11 28.46
N ASP A 76 7.07 18.04 28.25
CA ASP A 76 7.88 16.84 28.52
C ASP A 76 8.45 16.81 29.96
N ARG A 77 8.24 17.87 30.76
CA ARG A 77 8.72 17.94 32.16
C ARG A 77 8.18 16.76 32.99
N GLY A 78 9.04 16.12 33.77
CA GLY A 78 8.71 14.87 34.47
C GLY A 78 9.05 13.60 33.66
N LYS A 79 9.38 13.72 32.37
CA LYS A 79 9.69 12.61 31.46
C LYS A 79 10.96 12.79 30.63
N ALA A 80 11.29 14.03 30.23
CA ALA A 80 12.50 14.33 29.45
C ALA A 80 13.78 14.21 30.27
N PRO A 81 14.81 13.49 29.79
CA PRO A 81 16.15 13.52 30.35
C PRO A 81 16.73 14.94 30.37
N GLY A 82 17.34 15.31 31.50
CA GLY A 82 17.92 16.62 31.70
C GLY A 82 18.69 16.68 33.01
N ILE A 83 19.67 17.58 33.10
CA ILE A 83 20.50 17.78 34.30
C ILE A 83 20.22 19.15 34.93
N PRO A 84 20.33 19.27 36.26
CA PRO A 84 20.33 20.57 36.92
C PRO A 84 21.61 21.35 36.58
N LYS A 85 21.53 22.68 36.63
CA LYS A 85 22.67 23.60 36.63
C LYS A 85 22.69 24.38 37.94
N ALA A 86 23.85 24.95 38.28
CA ALA A 86 24.09 25.63 39.57
C ALA A 86 23.13 26.81 39.87
N ASN A 87 22.49 27.38 38.84
CA ASN A 87 21.45 28.40 38.97
C ASN A 87 20.04 27.85 39.29
N GLY A 88 19.89 26.52 39.46
CA GLY A 88 18.63 25.84 39.70
C GLY A 88 17.72 25.70 38.47
N MET A 89 18.25 25.94 37.26
CA MET A 89 17.57 25.67 36.00
C MET A 89 18.01 24.32 35.44
N TRP A 90 17.19 23.72 34.58
CA TRP A 90 17.42 22.41 33.96
C TRP A 90 17.65 22.53 32.46
N ILE A 91 18.49 21.66 31.91
CA ILE A 91 18.81 21.63 30.48
C ILE A 91 18.94 20.18 30.00
N GLY A 92 18.63 19.93 28.72
CA GLY A 92 18.94 18.67 28.05
C GLY A 92 20.44 18.37 28.05
N TYR A 93 20.79 17.08 27.95
CA TYR A 93 22.17 16.60 27.89
C TYR A 93 22.26 15.31 27.06
N SER A 94 23.47 14.93 26.66
CA SER A 94 23.76 13.74 25.85
C SER A 94 23.66 12.43 26.64
N TRP A 95 22.49 12.18 27.25
CA TRP A 95 22.23 11.11 28.21
C TRP A 95 22.48 9.69 27.69
N HIS A 96 22.49 9.47 26.37
CA HIS A 96 22.91 8.21 25.77
C HIS A 96 24.36 7.84 26.15
N ASN A 97 25.25 8.84 26.15
CA ASN A 97 26.69 8.71 26.29
C ASN A 97 27.19 9.07 27.70
N HIS A 98 26.30 9.04 28.69
CA HIS A 98 26.63 9.34 30.08
C HIS A 98 26.37 8.13 30.96
N ASP A 99 27.44 7.58 31.52
CA ASP A 99 27.40 6.49 32.49
C ASP A 99 27.58 7.11 33.89
N PRO A 100 26.56 7.08 34.76
CA PRO A 100 26.60 7.79 36.04
C PRO A 100 27.49 7.12 37.08
N SER A 101 28.14 7.93 37.91
CA SER A 101 28.70 7.51 39.19
C SER A 101 27.64 7.58 40.31
N SER A 102 27.91 6.96 41.47
CA SER A 102 27.06 7.14 42.66
C SER A 102 26.93 8.61 43.07
N SER A 103 27.97 9.42 42.83
CA SER A 103 27.95 10.86 43.12
C SER A 103 27.02 11.62 42.16
N ASP A 104 26.86 11.17 40.91
CA ASP A 104 25.87 11.73 39.99
C ASP A 104 24.46 11.41 40.48
N ILE A 105 24.20 10.17 40.92
CA ILE A 105 22.91 9.78 41.50
C ILE A 105 22.57 10.64 42.73
N GLU A 106 23.50 10.80 43.68
CA GLU A 106 23.33 11.69 44.84
C GLU A 106 23.06 13.14 44.42
N HIS A 107 23.81 13.64 43.44
CA HIS A 107 23.62 14.99 42.91
C HIS A 107 22.22 15.16 42.31
N TRP A 108 21.76 14.24 41.46
CA TRP A 108 20.44 14.29 40.84
C TRP A 108 19.31 14.24 41.88
N LEU A 109 19.42 13.34 42.87
CA LEU A 109 18.46 13.24 43.98
C LEU A 109 18.41 14.54 44.80
N SER A 110 19.54 15.21 45.03
CA SER A 110 19.58 16.49 45.76
C SER A 110 18.82 17.64 45.09
N PHE A 111 18.55 17.52 43.77
CA PHE A 111 17.68 18.44 43.01
C PHE A 111 16.27 17.89 42.77
N ASN A 112 15.88 16.79 43.45
CA ASN A 112 14.63 16.05 43.29
C ASN A 112 14.39 15.52 41.87
N ALA A 113 15.44 15.07 41.18
CA ALA A 113 15.32 14.46 39.86
C ALA A 113 14.32 13.30 39.83
N ASN A 114 13.58 13.18 38.73
CA ASN A 114 13.06 11.87 38.34
C ASN A 114 14.25 11.03 37.82
N ILE A 115 14.17 9.71 37.92
CA ILE A 115 15.24 8.81 37.47
C ILE A 115 14.68 7.85 36.43
N GLY A 116 15.28 7.89 35.24
CA GLY A 116 15.02 6.97 34.15
C GLY A 116 16.01 5.81 34.13
N LEU A 117 15.61 4.71 33.47
CA LEU A 117 16.47 3.59 33.10
C LEU A 117 16.58 3.54 31.57
N ARG A 118 17.80 3.53 31.02
CA ARG A 118 18.02 3.37 29.58
C ARG A 118 17.55 1.98 29.16
N SER A 119 16.71 1.88 28.14
CA SER A 119 16.09 0.61 27.74
C SER A 119 16.96 -0.24 26.79
N GLY A 120 18.27 0.01 26.74
CA GLY A 120 19.23 -0.74 25.91
C GLY A 120 19.40 -2.18 26.39
N ARG A 121 19.94 -2.38 27.60
CA ARG A 121 20.00 -3.70 28.25
C ARG A 121 18.71 -4.06 29.00
N PHE A 122 17.90 -3.05 29.34
CA PHE A 122 16.69 -3.15 30.14
C PHE A 122 15.40 -2.79 29.36
N PRO A 123 15.08 -3.52 28.29
CA PRO A 123 13.89 -3.25 27.48
C PRO A 123 12.60 -3.33 28.32
N GLY A 124 11.61 -2.51 27.96
CA GLY A 124 10.39 -2.36 28.74
C GLY A 124 9.14 -2.25 27.88
N ILE A 125 8.10 -3.03 28.20
CA ILE A 125 6.80 -2.97 27.50
C ILE A 125 5.91 -1.96 28.21
N ASP A 126 5.76 -0.74 27.69
CA ASP A 126 4.78 0.24 28.17
C ASP A 126 3.41 -0.07 27.53
N ILE A 127 2.45 -0.45 28.36
CA ILE A 127 1.07 -0.79 28.00
C ILE A 127 0.23 0.48 28.22
N ASP A 128 0.11 1.32 27.20
CA ASP A 128 -0.75 2.50 27.19
C ASP A 128 -2.19 2.09 26.82
N VAL A 129 -2.82 1.43 27.79
CA VAL A 129 -4.21 0.99 27.72
C VAL A 129 -4.97 1.58 28.91
N LEU A 130 -6.08 2.27 28.61
CA LEU A 130 -6.97 2.92 29.59
C LEU A 130 -8.15 2.04 30.03
N ASP A 131 -8.02 0.72 29.86
CA ASP A 131 -8.96 -0.30 30.30
C ASP A 131 -8.19 -1.29 31.21
N GLU A 132 -8.64 -1.50 32.44
CA GLU A 132 -7.92 -2.35 33.41
C GLU A 132 -7.97 -3.84 33.02
N SER A 133 -9.08 -4.30 32.44
CA SER A 133 -9.26 -5.71 32.05
C SER A 133 -8.31 -6.06 30.91
N LEU A 134 -8.29 -5.23 29.85
CA LEU A 134 -7.38 -5.42 28.72
C LEU A 134 -5.92 -5.18 29.12
N ALA A 135 -5.61 -4.15 29.91
CA ALA A 135 -4.24 -3.88 30.35
C ALA A 135 -3.67 -5.03 31.19
N LYS A 136 -4.50 -5.67 32.03
CA LYS A 136 -4.12 -6.89 32.76
C LYS A 136 -3.96 -8.10 31.84
N GLU A 137 -4.85 -8.29 30.87
CA GLU A 137 -4.76 -9.43 29.93
C GLU A 137 -3.47 -9.37 29.09
N ILE A 138 -3.07 -8.18 28.63
CA ILE A 138 -1.79 -7.96 27.93
C ILE A 138 -0.60 -8.23 28.85
N GLU A 139 -0.68 -7.83 30.13
CA GLU A 139 0.32 -8.13 31.15
C GLU A 139 0.46 -9.64 31.37
N ASP A 140 -0.64 -10.39 31.48
CA ASP A 140 -0.62 -11.84 31.67
C ASP A 140 -0.04 -12.57 30.45
N ILE A 141 -0.37 -12.13 29.22
CA ILE A 141 0.22 -12.65 27.97
C ILE A 141 1.73 -12.37 27.91
N ALA A 142 2.16 -11.15 28.28
CA ALA A 142 3.57 -10.79 28.31
C ALA A 142 4.34 -11.63 29.33
N VAL A 143 3.79 -11.82 30.53
CA VAL A 143 4.39 -12.68 31.57
C VAL A 143 4.48 -14.14 31.12
N TYR A 144 3.47 -14.65 30.39
CA TYR A 144 3.47 -16.02 29.86
C TYR A 144 4.50 -16.24 28.72
N LYS A 145 4.68 -15.26 27.82
CA LYS A 145 5.56 -15.40 26.64
C LYS A 145 7.01 -14.98 26.87
N LEU A 146 7.22 -13.98 27.71
CA LEU A 146 8.52 -13.32 27.91
C LEU A 146 9.13 -13.63 29.28
N GLY A 147 8.33 -14.14 30.22
CA GLY A 147 8.71 -14.41 31.60
C GLY A 147 8.25 -13.32 32.57
N ARG A 148 8.43 -13.58 33.88
CA ARG A 148 8.02 -12.66 34.95
C ARG A 148 8.88 -11.39 34.92
N ALA A 149 8.24 -10.24 35.11
CA ALA A 149 8.85 -8.91 35.02
C ALA A 149 8.32 -7.99 36.13
N PRO A 150 9.15 -7.11 36.71
CA PRO A 150 8.67 -6.04 37.59
C PRO A 150 7.74 -5.07 36.87
N ARG A 151 6.62 -4.73 37.51
CA ARG A 151 5.57 -3.87 36.97
C ARG A 151 5.69 -2.44 37.50
N ARG A 152 6.02 -1.49 36.62
CA ARG A 152 6.14 -0.04 36.89
C ARG A 152 4.82 0.68 36.58
N ILE A 153 4.19 1.26 37.60
CA ILE A 153 2.97 2.09 37.49
C ILE A 153 3.29 3.57 37.81
N GLY A 154 2.68 4.48 37.05
CA GLY A 154 2.67 5.93 37.32
C GLY A 154 1.30 6.59 37.11
N LEU A 155 0.49 6.01 36.22
CA LEU A 155 -0.92 6.35 35.96
C LEU A 155 -1.69 5.06 35.67
N SER A 156 -2.29 4.43 36.69
CA SER A 156 -3.19 3.29 36.50
C SER A 156 -4.36 3.68 35.58
N PRO A 157 -4.84 2.79 34.67
CA PRO A 157 -4.44 1.38 34.51
C PRO A 157 -3.19 1.15 33.63
N LYS A 158 -2.52 2.20 33.13
CA LYS A 158 -1.29 2.07 32.34
C LYS A 158 -0.13 1.53 33.19
N ARG A 159 0.68 0.64 32.61
CA ARG A 159 1.76 -0.10 33.31
C ARG A 159 2.91 -0.41 32.36
N LEU A 160 4.13 -0.55 32.90
CA LEU A 160 5.28 -1.05 32.15
C LEU A 160 5.82 -2.32 32.79
N LEU A 161 6.24 -3.29 31.96
CA LEU A 161 6.93 -4.51 32.40
C LEU A 161 8.42 -4.43 32.04
N ILE A 162 9.30 -4.62 33.04
CA ILE A 162 10.75 -4.49 32.92
C ILE A 162 11.41 -5.84 32.64
N TYR A 163 12.18 -5.93 31.56
CA TYR A 163 12.92 -7.13 31.14
C TYR A 163 14.42 -6.85 31.02
N ARG A 164 15.18 -7.87 30.64
CA ARG A 164 16.62 -7.76 30.31
C ARG A 164 16.91 -8.43 28.97
N CYS A 165 17.91 -7.98 28.24
CA CYS A 165 18.45 -8.67 27.06
C CYS A 165 19.99 -8.72 27.08
N HIS A 166 20.57 -9.56 26.21
CA HIS A 166 22.02 -9.62 25.96
C HIS A 166 22.44 -8.83 24.71
N THR A 167 21.52 -8.64 23.77
CA THR A 167 21.71 -7.88 22.52
C THR A 167 20.65 -6.79 22.49
N THR A 168 21.03 -5.58 22.11
CA THR A 168 20.08 -4.48 21.87
C THR A 168 19.26 -4.73 20.60
N PHE A 169 18.13 -4.04 20.47
CA PHE A 169 17.25 -4.13 19.31
C PHE A 169 16.42 -2.84 19.17
N PRO A 170 15.93 -2.51 17.95
CA PRO A 170 15.09 -1.33 17.75
C PRO A 170 13.73 -1.47 18.44
N LYS A 171 13.16 -0.32 18.86
CA LYS A 171 11.83 -0.30 19.50
C LYS A 171 10.72 -0.80 18.58
N LYS A 172 9.68 -1.40 19.16
CA LYS A 172 8.53 -1.96 18.42
C LYS A 172 7.22 -1.47 19.01
N THR A 173 6.24 -1.20 18.16
CA THR A 173 4.98 -0.56 18.55
C THR A 173 3.77 -1.27 17.94
N LEU A 174 2.70 -1.40 18.71
CA LEU A 174 1.40 -1.86 18.22
C LEU A 174 0.33 -0.83 18.58
N ARG A 175 -0.42 -0.35 17.58
CA ARG A 175 -1.58 0.54 17.75
C ARG A 175 -2.85 -0.19 17.35
N PHE A 176 -3.95 0.11 18.02
CA PHE A 176 -5.25 -0.48 17.72
C PHE A 176 -6.40 0.43 18.21
N GLU A 177 -7.57 0.33 17.59
CA GLU A 177 -8.80 1.02 17.97
C GLU A 177 -9.95 0.04 18.25
N THR A 178 -10.95 0.49 19.00
CA THR A 178 -12.30 -0.09 18.96
C THR A 178 -13.12 0.50 17.81
N ASP A 179 -14.28 -0.08 17.49
CA ASP A 179 -15.25 0.48 16.53
C ASP A 179 -15.66 1.94 16.83
N ALA A 180 -15.57 2.35 18.11
CA ALA A 180 -15.80 3.71 18.57
C ALA A 180 -14.61 4.67 18.36
N LYS A 181 -13.57 4.26 17.61
CA LYS A 181 -12.34 5.00 17.33
C LYS A 181 -11.56 5.45 18.56
N LYS A 182 -11.58 4.65 19.63
CA LYS A 182 -10.73 4.86 20.81
C LYS A 182 -9.39 4.16 20.58
N GLU A 183 -8.35 4.94 20.26
CA GLU A 183 -6.99 4.42 20.06
C GLU A 183 -6.34 3.95 21.38
N PHE A 184 -5.48 2.95 21.25
CA PHE A 184 -4.62 2.38 22.28
C PHE A 184 -3.23 2.07 21.69
N LEU A 185 -2.20 2.01 22.56
CA LEU A 185 -0.80 1.84 22.15
C LEU A 185 -0.05 0.90 23.11
N ILE A 186 0.76 0.01 22.56
CA ILE A 186 1.69 -0.84 23.30
C ILE A 186 3.08 -0.67 22.67
N GLU A 187 4.06 -0.18 23.43
CA GLU A 187 5.44 0.02 22.96
C GLU A 187 6.42 -0.88 23.72
N MET A 188 7.22 -1.65 22.99
CA MET A 188 8.47 -2.21 23.48
C MET A 188 9.56 -1.13 23.34
N LEU A 189 9.85 -0.45 24.44
CA LEU A 189 10.96 0.48 24.57
C LEU A 189 12.26 -0.31 24.64
N ALA A 190 13.23 0.06 23.80
CA ALA A 190 14.45 -0.70 23.57
C ALA A 190 15.64 0.25 23.33
N GLU A 191 16.50 -0.01 22.34
CA GLU A 191 17.66 0.83 22.06
C GLU A 191 17.28 2.31 21.78
N GLY A 192 18.12 3.23 22.27
CA GLY A 192 17.92 4.68 22.09
C GLY A 192 16.75 5.28 22.87
N GLN A 193 16.10 4.54 23.78
CA GLN A 193 14.98 5.05 24.60
C GLN A 193 15.27 4.90 26.11
N GLN A 194 14.40 5.48 26.96
CA GLN A 194 14.43 5.34 28.42
C GLN A 194 13.02 5.45 28.98
N TYR A 195 12.80 4.93 30.20
CA TYR A 195 11.56 5.13 30.93
C TYR A 195 11.81 5.46 32.41
N VAL A 196 10.96 6.30 32.99
CA VAL A 196 11.05 6.69 34.40
C VAL A 196 10.68 5.51 35.32
N ILE A 197 11.55 5.25 36.31
CA ILE A 197 11.36 4.21 37.34
C ILE A 197 11.19 4.80 38.75
N HIS A 198 11.74 6.00 39.02
CA HIS A 198 11.65 6.68 40.31
C HIS A 198 11.37 8.19 40.11
N GLY A 199 10.77 8.83 41.12
CA GLY A 199 10.40 10.25 41.12
C GLY A 199 8.89 10.46 41.03
N ILE A 200 8.44 11.66 40.67
CA ILE A 200 7.03 12.06 40.63
C ILE A 200 6.47 12.05 39.20
N HIS A 201 5.37 11.33 38.97
CA HIS A 201 4.70 11.30 37.67
C HIS A 201 3.93 12.61 37.41
N PRO A 202 4.12 13.28 36.24
CA PRO A 202 3.70 14.67 36.04
C PRO A 202 2.18 14.92 36.01
N VAL A 203 1.35 13.91 35.70
CA VAL A 203 -0.11 14.06 35.68
C VAL A 203 -0.73 13.74 37.04
N THR A 204 -0.41 12.58 37.61
CA THR A 204 -0.99 12.09 38.88
C THR A 204 -0.42 12.78 40.11
N ARG A 205 0.75 13.43 39.98
CA ARG A 205 1.52 14.06 41.07
C ARG A 205 1.79 13.14 42.26
N LYS A 206 1.88 11.84 41.98
CA LYS A 206 2.26 10.78 42.92
C LYS A 206 3.61 10.18 42.50
N PRO A 207 4.34 9.54 43.43
CA PRO A 207 5.53 8.78 43.08
C PRO A 207 5.21 7.66 42.07
N TYR A 208 6.18 7.35 41.21
CA TYR A 208 6.21 6.07 40.49
C TYR A 208 6.39 4.91 41.49
N THR A 209 5.84 3.75 41.15
CA THR A 209 5.93 2.52 41.97
C THR A 209 6.26 1.32 41.10
N CYS A 210 7.16 0.44 41.57
CA CYS A 210 7.47 -0.83 40.91
C CYS A 210 7.18 -2.02 41.84
N GLU A 211 6.71 -3.13 41.29
CA GLU A 211 6.34 -4.35 42.01
C GLU A 211 6.77 -5.62 41.23
N PRO A 212 7.63 -6.49 41.78
CA PRO A 212 8.50 -6.28 42.94
C PRO A 212 9.39 -5.02 42.82
N VAL A 213 9.90 -4.55 43.95
CA VAL A 213 10.62 -3.28 44.04
C VAL A 213 12.06 -3.45 43.55
N LEU A 214 12.52 -2.58 42.63
CA LEU A 214 13.82 -2.75 41.95
C LEU A 214 15.05 -2.65 42.87
N ASP A 215 14.92 -1.99 44.02
CA ASP A 215 15.99 -1.91 45.02
C ASP A 215 16.18 -3.22 45.78
N ASP A 216 15.25 -4.17 45.72
CA ASP A 216 15.39 -5.53 46.25
C ASP A 216 15.79 -6.57 45.19
N LEU A 217 16.12 -6.16 43.95
CA LEU A 217 16.47 -7.05 42.83
C LEU A 217 17.87 -6.79 42.28
N HIS A 218 18.51 -7.85 41.79
CA HIS A 218 19.69 -7.81 40.92
C HIS A 218 19.26 -7.92 39.44
N PRO A 219 19.89 -7.20 38.49
CA PRO A 219 19.59 -7.26 37.05
C PRO A 219 19.47 -8.68 36.47
N GLU A 220 20.29 -9.61 36.97
CA GLU A 220 20.32 -10.97 36.43
C GLU A 220 19.05 -11.78 36.73
N GLU A 221 18.25 -11.38 37.73
CA GLU A 221 16.96 -11.99 38.09
C GLU A 221 15.82 -11.61 37.12
N LEU A 222 16.02 -10.58 36.27
CA LEU A 222 15.06 -10.20 35.25
C LEU A 222 15.01 -11.24 34.12
N SER A 223 13.78 -11.58 33.70
CA SER A 223 13.56 -12.50 32.58
C SER A 223 14.26 -12.01 31.31
N VAL A 224 15.11 -12.87 30.76
CA VAL A 224 15.90 -12.57 29.56
C VAL A 224 15.03 -12.73 28.31
N ILE A 225 14.92 -11.65 27.53
CA ILE A 225 14.22 -11.60 26.25
C ILE A 225 15.19 -11.39 25.08
N ASP A 226 14.78 -11.89 23.92
CA ASP A 226 15.46 -11.76 22.64
C ASP A 226 14.44 -11.31 21.58
N GLU A 227 14.92 -10.86 20.41
CA GLU A 227 14.03 -10.37 19.35
C GLU A 227 13.01 -11.43 18.87
N LYS A 228 13.34 -12.72 18.95
CA LYS A 228 12.45 -13.82 18.52
C LYS A 228 11.26 -13.96 19.48
N LYS A 229 11.49 -13.96 20.80
CA LYS A 229 10.41 -13.97 21.82
C LYS A 229 9.52 -12.74 21.67
N ILE A 230 10.11 -11.57 21.39
CA ILE A 230 9.39 -10.30 21.23
C ILE A 230 8.51 -10.33 19.97
N ASN A 231 9.03 -10.83 18.85
CA ASN A 231 8.26 -11.03 17.62
C ASN A 231 7.10 -12.02 17.84
N GLN A 232 7.31 -13.10 18.59
CA GLN A 232 6.26 -14.05 18.95
C GLN A 232 5.17 -13.40 19.80
N PHE A 233 5.54 -12.66 20.86
CA PHE A 233 4.61 -11.90 21.70
C PHE A 233 3.76 -10.91 20.88
N PHE A 234 4.37 -10.06 20.04
CA PHE A 234 3.60 -9.12 19.22
C PHE A 234 2.74 -9.80 18.15
N CYS A 235 3.15 -10.95 17.61
CA CYS A 235 2.33 -11.72 16.67
C CYS A 235 1.06 -12.26 17.33
N GLU A 236 1.19 -12.88 18.49
CA GLU A 236 0.08 -13.49 19.23
C GLU A 236 -0.86 -12.43 19.83
N LEU A 237 -0.31 -11.31 20.31
CA LEU A 237 -1.05 -10.14 20.75
C LEU A 237 -1.89 -9.52 19.62
N ARG A 238 -1.37 -9.48 18.37
CA ARG A 238 -2.14 -9.05 17.19
C ARG A 238 -3.34 -9.97 16.93
N THR A 239 -3.14 -11.29 17.02
CA THR A 239 -4.23 -12.28 16.88
C THR A 239 -5.30 -12.07 17.93
N ILE A 240 -4.93 -12.06 19.22
CA ILE A 240 -5.87 -11.93 20.35
C ILE A 240 -6.65 -10.62 20.30
N LEU A 241 -6.01 -9.50 19.94
CA LEU A 241 -6.70 -8.22 19.75
C LEU A 241 -7.70 -8.27 18.58
N THR A 242 -7.31 -8.89 17.45
CA THR A 242 -8.18 -9.03 16.27
C THR A 242 -9.39 -9.93 16.57
N GLU A 243 -9.20 -11.05 17.27
CA GLU A 243 -10.26 -11.97 17.71
C GLU A 243 -11.26 -11.29 18.67
N LYS A 244 -10.79 -10.34 19.47
CA LYS A 244 -11.62 -9.52 20.37
C LYS A 244 -12.27 -8.30 19.68
N GLY A 245 -12.14 -8.16 18.37
CA GLY A 245 -12.75 -7.09 17.58
C GLY A 245 -12.00 -5.75 17.63
N TYR A 246 -10.77 -5.70 18.14
CA TYR A 246 -9.94 -4.50 18.02
C TYR A 246 -9.32 -4.43 16.62
N ARG A 247 -9.49 -3.29 15.95
CA ARG A 247 -8.87 -3.03 14.65
C ARG A 247 -7.45 -2.56 14.86
N LEU A 248 -6.48 -3.25 14.27
CA LEU A 248 -5.08 -2.80 14.28
C LEU A 248 -4.93 -1.53 13.42
N ILE A 249 -4.30 -0.50 13.98
CA ILE A 249 -3.95 0.73 13.27
C ILE A 249 -2.52 0.60 12.75
N ASN A 250 -2.32 0.94 11.47
CA ASN A 250 -1.00 1.02 10.84
C ASN A 250 -0.21 2.25 11.34
N GLY A 251 0.17 2.23 12.62
CA GLY A 251 1.34 2.97 13.09
C GLY A 251 2.55 2.54 12.26
N HIS A 252 3.40 3.49 11.85
CA HIS A 252 4.46 3.23 10.88
C HIS A 252 5.29 2.00 11.25
N ALA A 253 5.29 0.99 10.38
CA ALA A 253 6.28 -0.07 10.46
C ALA A 253 7.68 0.57 10.39
N PRO A 254 8.64 0.14 11.23
CA PRO A 254 10.05 0.42 10.98
C PRO A 254 10.40 0.00 9.55
N LYS A 255 11.22 0.77 8.83
CA LYS A 255 11.58 0.46 7.45
C LYS A 255 12.39 -0.86 7.40
N GLU A 256 11.70 -1.98 7.17
CA GLU A 256 12.24 -3.34 7.20
C GLU A 256 13.45 -3.52 6.25
N LYS A 257 13.54 -2.70 5.19
CA LYS A 257 14.67 -2.67 4.26
C LYS A 257 16.06 -2.52 4.91
N HIS A 258 16.20 -1.86 6.06
CA HIS A 258 17.54 -1.65 6.66
C HIS A 258 18.14 -2.89 7.34
N LEU A 259 17.33 -3.93 7.61
CA LEU A 259 17.78 -5.19 8.23
C LEU A 259 17.72 -6.39 7.26
N LEU A 260 17.31 -6.16 6.01
CA LEU A 260 17.18 -7.18 4.96
C LEU A 260 18.26 -7.05 3.86
N ILE A 261 19.13 -6.06 3.94
CA ILE A 261 20.25 -5.86 3.00
C ILE A 261 21.48 -6.60 3.54
N ASP A 262 21.92 -7.63 2.83
CA ASP A 262 23.21 -8.26 3.09
C ASP A 262 24.32 -7.22 2.89
N GLN A 263 25.08 -6.96 3.95
CA GLN A 263 26.16 -5.98 3.91
C GLN A 263 27.29 -6.41 2.95
N LYS A 264 27.37 -7.69 2.56
CA LYS A 264 28.26 -8.16 1.50
C LYS A 264 27.81 -7.70 0.11
N SER A 265 26.50 -7.60 -0.14
CA SER A 265 25.96 -7.18 -1.45
C SER A 265 25.98 -5.66 -1.67
N LEU A 266 26.62 -4.91 -0.77
CA LEU A 266 26.87 -3.48 -0.94
C LEU A 266 28.30 -3.18 -1.45
N LYS A 267 29.16 -4.20 -1.50
CA LYS A 267 30.56 -4.09 -1.94
C LYS A 267 30.67 -3.87 -3.45
N GLY A 268 31.80 -3.31 -3.86
CA GLY A 268 32.16 -3.19 -5.28
C GLY A 268 33.67 -3.22 -5.47
N ASP A 269 34.09 -3.37 -6.71
CA ASP A 269 35.50 -3.30 -7.11
C ASP A 269 36.07 -1.89 -6.83
N PRO A 270 37.27 -1.76 -6.22
CA PRO A 270 37.86 -0.46 -5.89
C PRO A 270 38.10 0.47 -7.08
N GLU A 271 38.63 -0.05 -8.19
CA GLU A 271 38.96 0.75 -9.37
C GLU A 271 37.69 1.28 -10.04
N MET A 272 36.67 0.42 -10.16
CA MET A 272 35.34 0.79 -10.65
C MET A 272 34.63 1.79 -9.75
N VAL A 273 34.73 1.65 -8.42
CA VAL A 273 34.16 2.62 -7.46
C VAL A 273 34.88 3.97 -7.57
N SER A 274 36.21 3.99 -7.72
CA SER A 274 36.97 5.22 -7.96
C SER A 274 36.54 5.92 -9.25
N ALA A 275 36.56 5.20 -10.39
CA ALA A 275 36.17 5.75 -11.70
C ALA A 275 34.70 6.24 -11.73
N ALA A 276 33.81 5.61 -10.96
CA ALA A 276 32.43 6.06 -10.81
C ALA A 276 32.34 7.37 -9.99
N LEU A 277 33.15 7.53 -8.95
CA LEU A 277 33.21 8.74 -8.12
C LEU A 277 33.91 9.91 -8.80
N GLU A 278 34.82 9.66 -9.76
CA GLU A 278 35.43 10.73 -10.56
C GLU A 278 34.40 11.50 -11.37
N VAL A 279 33.49 10.79 -12.06
CA VAL A 279 32.50 11.40 -12.97
C VAL A 279 31.23 11.93 -12.29
N ILE A 280 30.99 11.60 -11.02
CA ILE A 280 29.90 12.21 -10.24
C ILE A 280 30.31 13.65 -9.87
N PRO A 281 29.53 14.68 -10.24
CA PRO A 281 29.78 16.05 -9.79
C PRO A 281 29.48 16.18 -8.28
N ASN A 282 30.21 17.06 -7.60
CA ASN A 282 30.01 17.31 -6.17
C ASN A 282 29.55 18.75 -5.89
N ASP A 283 28.44 19.14 -6.52
CA ASP A 283 27.60 20.30 -6.16
C ASP A 283 26.47 19.92 -5.17
N THR A 284 26.62 18.77 -4.50
CA THR A 284 25.56 18.10 -3.71
C THR A 284 25.19 18.81 -2.41
N SER A 285 24.00 18.51 -1.89
CA SER A 285 23.56 18.96 -0.56
C SER A 285 24.26 18.18 0.57
N TYR A 286 24.35 18.73 1.79
CA TYR A 286 25.01 18.04 2.93
C TYR A 286 24.42 16.64 3.20
N ASP A 287 23.10 16.49 3.17
CA ASP A 287 22.44 15.18 3.37
C ASP A 287 22.75 14.16 2.26
N GLU A 288 23.19 14.63 1.10
CA GLU A 288 23.51 13.83 -0.08
C GLU A 288 25.01 13.50 -0.17
N TRP A 289 25.87 14.47 0.17
CA TRP A 289 27.28 14.26 0.47
C TRP A 289 27.46 13.18 1.56
N ILE A 290 26.71 13.26 2.66
CA ILE A 290 26.69 12.23 3.72
C ILE A 290 26.23 10.85 3.19
N ARG A 291 25.28 10.79 2.25
CA ARG A 291 24.87 9.51 1.61
C ARG A 291 25.99 8.91 0.76
N ILE A 292 26.71 9.73 0.01
CA ILE A 292 27.86 9.27 -0.78
C ILE A 292 28.93 8.70 0.15
N GLY A 293 29.22 9.37 1.28
CA GLY A 293 30.14 8.85 2.30
C GLY A 293 29.72 7.50 2.88
N HIS A 294 28.43 7.34 3.22
CA HIS A 294 27.88 6.03 3.63
C HIS A 294 27.98 4.96 2.54
N ALA A 295 27.79 5.31 1.26
CA ALA A 295 27.88 4.38 0.15
C ALA A 295 29.34 3.93 -0.11
N ILE A 296 30.30 4.86 -0.07
CA ILE A 296 31.74 4.56 -0.22
C ILE A 296 32.18 3.61 0.89
N LYS A 297 31.82 3.90 2.15
CA LYS A 297 32.20 3.09 3.30
C LYS A 297 31.56 1.70 3.34
N ALA A 298 30.42 1.52 2.66
CA ALA A 298 29.83 0.21 2.43
C ALA A 298 30.52 -0.54 1.27
N ALA A 299 30.76 0.16 0.15
CA ALA A 299 31.36 -0.38 -1.06
C ALA A 299 32.76 -0.95 -0.81
N LEU A 300 33.58 -0.22 -0.04
CA LEU A 300 34.97 -0.55 0.24
C LEU A 300 35.18 -1.00 1.70
N SER A 301 34.18 -1.68 2.26
CA SER A 301 34.15 -2.15 3.65
C SER A 301 35.23 -3.18 4.05
N GLU A 302 36.08 -3.62 3.11
CA GLU A 302 37.26 -4.46 3.37
C GLU A 302 38.59 -3.67 3.35
N ASN A 303 38.58 -2.42 2.92
CA ASN A 303 39.74 -1.53 2.90
C ASN A 303 39.31 -0.10 3.31
N GLU A 304 39.16 0.13 4.62
CA GLU A 304 38.71 1.42 5.17
C GLU A 304 39.71 2.57 4.92
N GLU A 305 40.98 2.26 4.69
CA GLU A 305 42.02 3.23 4.32
C GLU A 305 41.75 3.77 2.91
N HIS A 306 41.62 2.90 1.91
CA HIS A 306 41.26 3.33 0.54
C HIS A 306 39.84 3.93 0.45
N ALA A 307 38.91 3.45 1.30
CA ALA A 307 37.59 4.06 1.44
C ALA A 307 37.67 5.52 1.94
N MET A 308 38.62 5.82 2.84
CA MET A 308 38.91 7.18 3.29
C MET A 308 39.53 8.01 2.17
N GLU A 309 40.51 7.48 1.43
CA GLU A 309 41.15 8.17 0.30
C GLU A 309 40.12 8.66 -0.72
N LEU A 310 39.24 7.77 -1.21
CA LEU A 310 38.21 8.14 -2.19
C LEU A 310 37.17 9.11 -1.60
N TRP A 311 36.84 8.99 -0.32
CA TRP A 311 35.96 9.94 0.36
C TRP A 311 36.58 11.34 0.47
N VAL A 312 37.87 11.45 0.77
CA VAL A 312 38.60 12.72 0.81
C VAL A 312 38.70 13.32 -0.59
N LEU A 313 39.07 12.54 -1.60
CA LEU A 313 39.15 12.98 -3.01
C LEU A 313 37.80 13.38 -3.61
N PHE A 314 36.69 12.78 -3.15
CA PHE A 314 35.35 13.24 -3.49
C PHE A 314 34.99 14.54 -2.76
N SER A 315 35.27 14.62 -1.46
CA SER A 315 34.87 15.75 -0.59
C SER A 315 35.69 17.02 -0.84
N GLN A 316 36.95 16.93 -1.22
CA GLN A 316 37.77 18.07 -1.65
C GLN A 316 37.21 18.77 -2.90
N ARG A 317 36.35 18.09 -3.69
CA ARG A 317 35.64 18.64 -4.84
C ARG A 317 34.26 19.23 -4.49
N TRP A 318 33.88 19.28 -3.21
CA TRP A 318 32.56 19.73 -2.77
C TRP A 318 32.40 21.25 -2.93
N LEU A 319 31.56 21.69 -3.87
CA LEU A 319 31.48 23.09 -4.30
C LEU A 319 30.90 24.07 -3.25
N HIS A 320 30.24 23.55 -2.22
CA HIS A 320 29.31 24.32 -1.37
C HIS A 320 29.47 24.05 0.13
N GLY A 321 30.60 23.49 0.58
CA GLY A 321 30.78 23.10 1.97
C GLY A 321 32.23 23.12 2.48
N GLU A 322 32.42 22.51 3.64
CA GLU A 322 33.64 22.57 4.43
C GLU A 322 34.69 21.57 3.91
N THR A 323 35.81 22.09 3.40
CA THR A 323 36.87 21.31 2.74
C THR A 323 38.09 21.04 3.63
N GLU A 324 38.03 21.39 4.92
CA GLU A 324 39.10 21.07 5.88
C GLU A 324 39.20 19.54 6.11
N GLN A 325 40.41 19.00 5.96
CA GLN A 325 40.63 17.55 5.94
C GLN A 325 40.23 16.86 7.25
N ASP A 326 40.56 17.46 8.40
CA ASP A 326 40.22 16.92 9.73
C ASP A 326 38.69 16.73 9.88
N PHE A 327 37.89 17.68 9.40
CA PHE A 327 36.42 17.59 9.39
C PHE A 327 35.93 16.47 8.48
N ILE A 328 36.48 16.34 7.27
CA ILE A 328 36.10 15.31 6.30
C ILE A 328 36.40 13.91 6.86
N GLU A 329 37.58 13.71 7.46
CA GLU A 329 37.99 12.43 8.03
C GLU A 329 37.16 12.04 9.26
N ASP A 330 36.91 12.96 10.20
CA ASP A 330 36.10 12.68 11.39
C ASP A 330 34.62 12.41 11.05
N LYS A 331 34.11 13.01 9.97
CA LYS A 331 32.80 12.64 9.40
C LYS A 331 32.82 11.19 8.90
N PHE A 332 33.85 10.76 8.18
CA PHE A 332 33.96 9.38 7.70
C PHE A 332 34.09 8.36 8.83
N ARG A 333 34.87 8.70 9.86
CA ARG A 333 34.99 7.90 11.10
C ARG A 333 33.65 7.75 11.83
N SER A 334 32.75 8.73 11.70
CA SER A 334 31.41 8.67 12.30
C SER A 334 30.44 7.69 11.62
N PHE A 335 30.65 7.36 10.34
CA PHE A 335 29.79 6.44 9.59
C PHE A 335 29.97 4.99 10.06
N LYS A 336 28.85 4.31 10.34
CA LYS A 336 28.80 2.93 10.88
C LYS A 336 27.66 2.11 10.25
N PRO A 337 27.80 0.77 10.16
CA PRO A 337 26.77 -0.13 9.64
C PRO A 337 25.58 -0.30 10.61
N PRO A 338 24.43 -0.85 10.16
CA PRO A 338 24.17 -1.37 8.82
C PRO A 338 23.92 -0.24 7.80
N TYR A 339 24.64 -0.31 6.69
CA TYR A 339 24.46 0.55 5.54
C TYR A 339 23.30 0.07 4.66
N SER A 340 22.72 0.98 3.88
CA SER A 340 21.57 0.71 3.00
C SER A 340 21.80 1.03 1.52
N ILE A 341 23.00 1.50 1.18
CA ILE A 341 23.49 1.87 -0.16
C ILE A 341 24.99 1.54 -0.21
N GLY A 342 25.51 1.31 -1.40
CA GLY A 342 26.87 0.84 -1.66
C GLY A 342 27.21 0.99 -3.15
N ALA A 343 28.08 0.13 -3.66
CA ALA A 343 28.63 0.24 -5.02
C ALA A 343 27.58 0.38 -6.12
N ASP A 344 26.56 -0.48 -6.15
CA ASP A 344 25.44 -0.41 -7.11
C ASP A 344 24.76 0.97 -7.16
N TRP A 345 24.64 1.64 -6.01
CA TRP A 345 24.03 2.96 -5.91
C TRP A 345 24.98 4.07 -6.43
N ILE A 346 26.29 3.93 -6.19
CA ILE A 346 27.32 4.82 -6.77
C ILE A 346 27.33 4.67 -8.29
N PHE A 347 27.35 3.44 -8.81
CA PHE A 347 27.27 3.16 -10.25
C PHE A 347 25.96 3.68 -10.86
N GLN A 348 24.85 3.64 -10.13
CA GLN A 348 23.58 4.24 -10.56
C GLN A 348 23.66 5.77 -10.68
N GLN A 349 24.32 6.47 -9.74
CA GLN A 349 24.52 7.92 -9.86
C GLN A 349 25.46 8.24 -11.03
N ALA A 350 26.60 7.57 -11.11
CA ALA A 350 27.63 7.79 -12.12
C ALA A 350 27.09 7.58 -13.56
N ARG A 351 26.16 6.64 -13.76
CA ARG A 351 25.47 6.44 -15.06
C ARG A 351 24.70 7.67 -15.54
N GLY A 352 24.22 8.52 -14.63
CA GLY A 352 23.61 9.82 -14.97
C GLY A 352 24.61 10.84 -15.55
N HIS A 353 25.91 10.62 -15.33
CA HIS A 353 27.01 11.49 -15.75
C HIS A 353 27.93 10.83 -16.79
N GLY A 354 27.45 9.77 -17.45
CA GLY A 354 28.15 9.13 -18.58
C GLY A 354 28.98 7.89 -18.22
N PHE A 355 28.97 7.42 -16.97
CA PHE A 355 29.67 6.19 -16.59
C PHE A 355 29.08 4.97 -17.31
N ASN A 356 29.92 4.26 -18.07
CA ASN A 356 29.52 3.08 -18.83
C ASN A 356 30.29 1.84 -18.38
N THR A 357 29.60 0.94 -17.67
CA THR A 357 30.21 -0.30 -17.14
C THR A 357 30.62 -1.30 -18.22
N ALA A 358 30.08 -1.19 -19.44
CA ALA A 358 30.31 -2.14 -20.54
C ALA A 358 31.75 -2.18 -21.09
N ALA A 359 32.66 -1.33 -20.59
CA ALA A 359 34.08 -1.36 -20.90
C ALA A 359 34.89 -2.29 -19.95
N ALA A 360 34.38 -2.56 -18.75
CA ALA A 360 35.07 -3.40 -17.75
C ALA A 360 34.69 -4.90 -17.85
N ASP A 361 33.50 -5.20 -18.36
CA ASP A 361 32.99 -6.58 -18.54
C ASP A 361 33.78 -7.41 -19.59
N PHE A 362 34.76 -6.80 -20.29
CA PHE A 362 35.53 -7.45 -21.37
C PHE A 362 37.03 -7.10 -21.34
N SER A 363 37.75 -7.63 -20.34
CA SER A 363 39.20 -7.85 -20.45
C SER A 363 39.55 -9.28 -19.98
N PRO A 364 40.33 -10.07 -20.75
CA PRO A 364 40.60 -11.46 -20.42
C PRO A 364 41.68 -11.58 -19.33
N VAL A 365 41.25 -11.67 -18.06
CA VAL A 365 42.13 -12.06 -16.96
C VAL A 365 42.39 -13.56 -17.05
N GLU A 366 43.66 -13.97 -17.16
CA GLU A 366 44.04 -15.38 -17.18
C GLU A 366 43.78 -16.06 -15.82
N GLU A 367 43.29 -17.31 -15.85
CA GLU A 367 42.85 -18.04 -14.65
C GLU A 367 43.99 -18.35 -13.67
N ILE A 368 44.12 -17.54 -12.60
CA ILE A 368 44.70 -18.00 -11.32
C ILE A 368 43.55 -18.45 -10.41
N VAL A 369 42.91 -19.56 -10.79
CA VAL A 369 41.88 -20.20 -9.97
C VAL A 369 42.51 -20.79 -8.71
N SER A 370 42.26 -20.18 -7.55
CA SER A 370 42.59 -20.83 -6.27
C SER A 370 41.74 -22.10 -6.12
N ASP A 371 42.37 -23.23 -5.80
CA ASP A 371 41.68 -24.54 -5.71
C ASP A 371 40.65 -24.63 -4.57
N THR A 372 40.54 -23.60 -3.73
CA THR A 372 39.70 -23.53 -2.53
C THR A 372 38.20 -23.56 -2.83
N GLU A 373 37.73 -22.92 -3.91
CA GLU A 373 36.29 -22.82 -4.19
C GLU A 373 35.69 -24.05 -4.89
N LYS A 374 36.53 -24.94 -5.46
CA LYS A 374 36.08 -26.12 -6.21
C LYS A 374 35.31 -27.16 -5.37
N ASN A 375 35.27 -27.02 -4.04
CA ASN A 375 34.77 -28.02 -3.10
C ASN A 375 33.51 -27.64 -2.29
N LEU A 376 32.75 -26.62 -2.71
CA LEU A 376 31.40 -26.34 -2.16
C LEU A 376 30.25 -27.11 -2.87
N ALA A 377 30.57 -28.16 -3.63
CA ALA A 377 29.57 -29.02 -4.25
C ALA A 377 28.71 -29.73 -3.18
N PRO A 378 27.37 -29.65 -3.24
CA PRO A 378 26.51 -30.29 -2.23
C PRO A 378 26.67 -31.81 -2.25
N ILE A 379 26.68 -32.42 -1.05
CA ILE A 379 26.94 -33.85 -0.84
C ILE A 379 26.12 -34.69 -1.83
N LYS A 380 26.80 -35.55 -2.59
CA LYS A 380 26.20 -36.37 -3.66
C LYS A 380 24.99 -37.15 -3.11
N TYR A 381 23.87 -37.09 -3.83
CA TYR A 381 22.58 -37.68 -3.42
C TYR A 381 21.89 -37.05 -2.19
N SER A 382 22.34 -35.90 -1.69
CA SER A 382 21.55 -35.07 -0.75
C SER A 382 20.35 -34.40 -1.43
N GLU A 383 19.35 -34.04 -0.65
CA GLU A 383 18.19 -33.25 -1.05
C GLU A 383 18.62 -31.90 -1.67
N MET A 384 19.72 -31.32 -1.18
CA MET A 384 20.34 -30.14 -1.80
C MET A 384 20.91 -30.48 -3.20
N ALA A 385 21.73 -31.52 -3.34
CA ALA A 385 22.27 -31.92 -4.65
C ALA A 385 21.17 -32.27 -5.68
N LEU A 386 20.05 -32.84 -5.24
CA LEU A 386 18.87 -33.05 -6.08
C LEU A 386 18.20 -31.73 -6.48
N THR A 387 18.09 -30.76 -5.57
CA THR A 387 17.57 -29.41 -5.86
C THR A 387 18.41 -28.74 -6.95
N TRP A 388 19.74 -28.74 -6.82
CA TRP A 388 20.66 -28.21 -7.84
C TRP A 388 20.56 -28.96 -9.18
N ARG A 389 20.31 -30.30 -9.19
CA ARG A 389 20.02 -31.06 -10.42
C ARG A 389 18.74 -30.58 -11.09
N VAL A 390 17.65 -30.40 -10.33
CA VAL A 390 16.37 -29.90 -10.86
C VAL A 390 16.54 -28.50 -11.43
N VAL A 391 17.19 -27.58 -10.70
CA VAL A 391 17.44 -26.21 -11.19
C VAL A 391 18.27 -26.22 -12.47
N LYS A 392 19.41 -26.92 -12.50
CA LYS A 392 20.27 -27.00 -13.69
C LYS A 392 19.54 -27.49 -14.94
N GLN A 393 18.54 -28.36 -14.79
CA GLN A 393 17.75 -28.90 -15.90
C GLN A 393 16.47 -28.11 -16.21
N HIS A 394 15.88 -27.41 -15.25
CA HIS A 394 14.56 -26.79 -15.38
C HIS A 394 14.49 -25.29 -15.11
N ARG A 395 15.59 -24.59 -14.82
CA ARG A 395 15.63 -23.12 -14.61
C ARG A 395 15.09 -22.25 -15.76
N GLN A 396 14.98 -22.78 -16.97
CA GLN A 396 14.34 -22.09 -18.11
C GLN A 396 12.84 -22.43 -18.24
N ASN A 397 12.36 -23.44 -17.52
CA ASN A 397 11.04 -24.04 -17.72
C ASN A 397 10.17 -24.07 -16.45
N PHE A 398 10.73 -23.85 -15.27
CA PHE A 398 10.01 -23.69 -13.99
C PHE A 398 10.26 -22.30 -13.40
N ARG A 399 9.25 -21.80 -12.69
CA ARG A 399 9.32 -20.64 -11.80
C ARG A 399 8.48 -20.89 -10.54
N TYR A 400 8.68 -20.11 -9.50
CA TYR A 400 7.91 -20.10 -8.25
C TYR A 400 7.48 -18.66 -7.94
N MET A 401 6.19 -18.47 -7.65
CA MET A 401 5.61 -17.16 -7.34
C MET A 401 5.25 -17.13 -5.85
N PRO A 402 6.06 -16.48 -4.99
CA PRO A 402 5.86 -16.48 -3.54
C PRO A 402 4.51 -15.94 -3.10
N GLU A 403 3.98 -14.93 -3.79
CA GLU A 403 2.77 -14.18 -3.41
C GLU A 403 1.50 -15.05 -3.43
N CYS A 404 1.43 -16.06 -4.31
CA CYS A 404 0.34 -17.04 -4.35
C CYS A 404 0.77 -18.44 -3.89
N GLY A 405 2.03 -18.62 -3.49
CA GLY A 405 2.59 -19.89 -3.02
C GLY A 405 2.66 -21.02 -4.06
N LYS A 406 2.46 -20.71 -5.36
CA LYS A 406 2.42 -21.69 -6.45
C LYS A 406 3.70 -21.72 -7.28
N PHE A 407 3.98 -22.89 -7.85
CA PHE A 407 4.91 -22.99 -8.98
C PHE A 407 4.20 -22.72 -10.31
N LEU A 408 4.97 -22.27 -11.29
CA LEU A 408 4.59 -22.15 -12.70
C LEU A 408 5.54 -22.96 -13.57
N TYR A 409 5.05 -23.48 -14.68
CA TYR A 409 5.87 -24.09 -15.74
C TYR A 409 5.63 -23.42 -17.10
N TRP A 410 6.66 -23.41 -17.93
CA TRP A 410 6.57 -22.98 -19.31
C TRP A 410 5.88 -24.07 -20.15
N ASP A 411 4.74 -23.75 -20.76
CA ASP A 411 3.97 -24.71 -21.59
C ASP A 411 4.36 -24.71 -23.08
N LYS A 412 5.43 -23.97 -23.43
CA LYS A 412 5.88 -23.54 -24.77
C LYS A 412 5.17 -22.31 -25.35
N THR A 413 4.08 -21.85 -24.73
CA THR A 413 3.34 -20.64 -25.15
C THR A 413 3.26 -19.57 -24.05
N ARG A 414 3.18 -19.99 -22.78
CA ARG A 414 3.13 -19.11 -21.60
C ARG A 414 3.56 -19.82 -20.32
N TRP A 415 3.75 -19.04 -19.27
CA TRP A 415 3.88 -19.54 -17.90
C TRP A 415 2.53 -19.93 -17.33
N ARG A 416 2.35 -21.19 -16.95
CA ARG A 416 1.10 -21.70 -16.38
C ARG A 416 1.30 -22.21 -14.97
N PHE A 417 0.37 -21.89 -14.07
CA PHE A 417 0.34 -22.47 -12.73
C PHE A 417 0.26 -24.00 -12.77
N ASP A 418 1.00 -24.66 -11.88
CA ASP A 418 1.04 -26.12 -11.82
C ASP A 418 -0.12 -26.73 -11.02
N ASP A 419 -1.35 -26.49 -11.49
CA ASP A 419 -2.58 -27.04 -10.90
C ASP A 419 -2.76 -28.55 -11.18
N ARG A 420 -1.78 -29.22 -11.80
CA ARG A 420 -1.80 -30.66 -12.14
C ARG A 420 -0.60 -31.46 -11.60
N GLY A 421 0.31 -30.84 -10.85
CA GLY A 421 1.43 -31.53 -10.21
C GLY A 421 2.54 -31.99 -11.15
N ARG A 422 2.73 -31.30 -12.29
CA ARG A 422 3.80 -31.56 -13.26
C ARG A 422 5.19 -31.40 -12.64
N ILE A 423 5.41 -30.39 -11.81
CA ILE A 423 6.70 -30.13 -11.16
C ILE A 423 7.00 -31.20 -10.10
N PRO A 424 6.06 -31.57 -9.20
CA PRO A 424 6.17 -32.78 -8.38
C PRO A 424 6.49 -34.06 -9.17
N TYR A 425 5.88 -34.27 -10.34
CA TYR A 425 6.17 -35.42 -11.21
C TYR A 425 7.61 -35.40 -11.76
N GLU A 426 8.07 -34.26 -12.29
CA GLU A 426 9.43 -34.11 -12.84
C GLU A 426 10.51 -34.22 -11.75
N VAL A 427 10.28 -33.66 -10.55
CA VAL A 427 11.14 -33.88 -9.38
C VAL A 427 11.15 -35.37 -9.00
N GLY A 428 10.00 -36.04 -8.99
CA GLY A 428 9.89 -37.49 -8.78
C GLY A 428 10.69 -38.33 -9.77
N ARG A 429 10.64 -37.96 -11.07
CA ARG A 429 11.46 -38.58 -12.12
C ARG A 429 12.96 -38.39 -11.84
N LEU A 430 13.42 -37.17 -11.55
CA LEU A 430 14.83 -36.87 -11.28
C LEU A 430 15.36 -37.55 -10.01
N CYS A 431 14.53 -37.66 -8.97
CA CYS A 431 14.83 -38.46 -7.77
C CYS A 431 14.92 -39.97 -8.08
N SER A 432 14.11 -40.47 -9.02
CA SER A 432 14.12 -41.88 -9.45
C SER A 432 15.34 -42.20 -10.34
N GLU A 433 15.76 -41.27 -11.20
CA GLU A 433 17.03 -41.39 -11.93
C GLU A 433 18.22 -41.42 -10.98
N ALA A 434 18.26 -40.50 -10.00
CA ALA A 434 19.30 -40.48 -8.97
C ALA A 434 19.31 -41.78 -8.14
N SER A 435 18.13 -42.37 -7.89
CA SER A 435 17.98 -43.67 -7.23
C SER A 435 18.61 -44.81 -8.04
N ALA A 436 18.32 -44.89 -9.35
CA ALA A 436 18.94 -45.86 -10.25
C ALA A 436 20.46 -45.65 -10.37
N GLU A 437 20.92 -44.40 -10.45
CA GLU A 437 22.35 -44.07 -10.45
C GLU A 437 23.05 -44.47 -9.15
N ALA A 438 22.39 -44.40 -7.99
CA ALA A 438 22.95 -44.88 -6.72
C ALA A 438 23.13 -46.40 -6.72
N LEU A 439 22.16 -47.17 -7.26
CA LEU A 439 22.27 -48.62 -7.42
C LEU A 439 23.40 -49.05 -8.36
N MET A 440 23.69 -48.25 -9.40
CA MET A 440 24.71 -48.57 -10.41
C MET A 440 26.13 -48.09 -10.06
N LYS A 441 26.26 -47.00 -9.27
CA LYS A 441 27.53 -46.27 -9.09
C LYS A 441 28.07 -46.25 -7.65
N MET A 442 27.50 -47.07 -6.75
CA MET A 442 27.99 -47.22 -5.37
C MET A 442 28.49 -48.65 -5.14
N GLU A 443 29.70 -48.78 -4.61
CA GLU A 443 30.39 -50.07 -4.46
C GLU A 443 29.77 -50.97 -3.38
N ASP A 444 29.44 -50.42 -2.19
CA ASP A 444 28.67 -51.17 -1.19
C ASP A 444 27.19 -51.22 -1.59
N LYS A 445 26.78 -52.39 -2.10
CA LYS A 445 25.39 -52.73 -2.41
C LYS A 445 24.41 -52.41 -1.29
N ARG A 446 24.74 -52.62 -0.01
CA ARG A 446 23.82 -52.33 1.12
C ARG A 446 23.62 -50.83 1.34
N SER A 447 24.62 -50.00 1.04
CA SER A 447 24.48 -48.54 1.07
C SER A 447 23.87 -47.98 -0.21
N ALA A 448 24.10 -48.64 -1.35
CA ALA A 448 23.43 -48.36 -2.61
C ALA A 448 21.90 -48.53 -2.47
N GLU A 449 21.45 -49.70 -2.01
CA GLU A 449 20.03 -50.03 -1.80
C GLU A 449 19.33 -49.07 -0.82
N ARG A 450 19.97 -48.77 0.31
CA ARG A 450 19.45 -47.81 1.31
C ARG A 450 19.36 -46.39 0.74
N THR A 451 20.37 -45.96 -0.03
CA THR A 451 20.39 -44.64 -0.68
C THR A 451 19.31 -44.55 -1.76
N ALA A 452 19.20 -45.56 -2.61
CA ALA A 452 18.21 -45.65 -3.67
C ALA A 452 16.77 -45.62 -3.12
N THR A 453 16.50 -46.37 -2.05
CA THR A 453 15.19 -46.38 -1.37
C THR A 453 14.85 -45.02 -0.77
N ARG A 454 15.81 -44.31 -0.17
CA ARG A 454 15.59 -42.92 0.28
C ARG A 454 15.27 -42.01 -0.91
N LEU A 455 16.07 -42.07 -1.97
CA LEU A 455 15.95 -41.18 -3.13
C LEU A 455 14.59 -41.30 -3.82
N ALA A 456 14.12 -42.53 -4.06
CA ALA A 456 12.79 -42.78 -4.64
C ALA A 456 11.62 -42.51 -3.67
N GLY A 457 11.89 -42.23 -2.39
CA GLY A 457 10.87 -42.00 -1.38
C GLY A 457 10.17 -40.65 -1.51
N GLY A 458 8.84 -40.63 -1.41
CA GLY A 458 8.02 -39.41 -1.45
C GLY A 458 8.28 -38.39 -0.33
N ARG A 459 9.13 -38.70 0.66
CA ARG A 459 9.71 -37.69 1.55
C ARG A 459 10.68 -36.80 0.78
N THR A 460 11.73 -37.38 0.20
CA THR A 460 12.80 -36.70 -0.55
C THR A 460 12.24 -35.78 -1.62
N VAL A 461 11.24 -36.23 -2.38
CA VAL A 461 10.52 -35.41 -3.37
C VAL A 461 9.91 -34.14 -2.75
N ARG A 462 9.28 -34.24 -1.56
CA ARG A 462 8.70 -33.08 -0.86
C ARG A 462 9.77 -32.15 -0.27
N GLU A 463 10.86 -32.68 0.27
CA GLU A 463 11.97 -31.85 0.78
C GLU A 463 12.60 -31.04 -0.38
N VAL A 464 12.85 -31.67 -1.54
CA VAL A 464 13.36 -31.01 -2.75
C VAL A 464 12.38 -29.95 -3.27
N ILE A 465 11.08 -30.24 -3.34
CA ILE A 465 10.05 -29.25 -3.70
C ILE A 465 10.04 -28.09 -2.70
N GLY A 466 10.27 -28.34 -1.41
CA GLY A 466 10.43 -27.30 -0.39
C GLY A 466 11.62 -26.38 -0.67
N LEU A 467 12.79 -26.95 -0.94
CA LEU A 467 14.01 -26.20 -1.26
C LEU A 467 13.87 -25.37 -2.56
N LEU A 468 13.20 -25.92 -3.59
CA LEU A 468 12.96 -25.22 -4.87
C LEU A 468 12.16 -23.92 -4.72
N LYS A 469 11.32 -23.77 -3.67
CA LYS A 469 10.57 -22.52 -3.40
C LYS A 469 11.46 -21.34 -2.99
N HIS A 470 12.69 -21.63 -2.57
CA HIS A 470 13.63 -20.65 -2.03
C HIS A 470 14.85 -20.45 -2.95
N HIS A 471 14.89 -21.11 -4.11
CA HIS A 471 16.01 -21.04 -5.04
C HIS A 471 15.89 -19.82 -5.98
N GLN A 472 16.84 -18.89 -5.92
CA GLN A 472 16.74 -17.58 -6.59
C GLN A 472 16.50 -17.68 -8.12
N GLU A 473 17.20 -18.59 -8.83
CA GLU A 473 16.97 -18.84 -10.28
C GLU A 473 15.52 -19.21 -10.67
N LEU A 474 14.67 -19.58 -9.69
CA LEU A 474 13.27 -19.93 -9.94
C LEU A 474 12.28 -18.85 -9.50
N ILE A 475 12.67 -17.84 -8.72
CA ILE A 475 11.72 -16.88 -8.14
C ILE A 475 11.19 -15.92 -9.23
N LEU A 476 9.86 -15.88 -9.38
CA LEU A 476 9.14 -14.98 -10.28
C LEU A 476 8.08 -14.19 -9.49
N PRO A 477 8.35 -12.94 -9.11
CA PRO A 477 7.37 -12.08 -8.46
C PRO A 477 6.19 -11.80 -9.41
N ALA A 478 4.98 -11.77 -8.86
CA ALA A 478 3.73 -11.50 -9.58
C ALA A 478 3.74 -10.13 -10.30
N ALA A 479 4.49 -9.15 -9.77
CA ALA A 479 4.65 -7.84 -10.39
C ALA A 479 5.51 -7.82 -11.68
N MET A 480 6.12 -8.95 -12.06
CA MET A 480 6.87 -9.08 -13.32
C MET A 480 6.07 -9.77 -14.43
N THR A 481 5.01 -10.52 -14.11
CA THR A 481 4.22 -11.26 -15.10
C THR A 481 3.21 -10.38 -15.84
N ASP A 482 2.94 -10.70 -17.11
CA ASP A 482 2.00 -9.98 -18.00
C ASP A 482 2.25 -8.46 -18.16
N LYS A 483 3.46 -7.98 -17.78
CA LYS A 483 3.78 -6.56 -17.57
C LYS A 483 3.73 -5.68 -18.83
N ASP A 484 4.01 -6.25 -20.01
CA ASP A 484 4.01 -5.50 -21.28
C ASP A 484 2.60 -5.48 -21.89
N SER A 485 1.90 -4.36 -21.72
CA SER A 485 0.55 -4.13 -22.25
C SER A 485 0.45 -4.10 -23.78
N TRP A 486 1.60 -4.06 -24.48
CA TRP A 486 1.69 -4.08 -25.94
C TRP A 486 1.99 -5.47 -26.52
N ARG A 487 2.35 -6.45 -25.69
CA ARG A 487 2.43 -7.85 -26.11
C ARG A 487 1.07 -8.52 -25.93
N LEU A 488 0.55 -9.11 -26.99
CA LEU A 488 -0.63 -9.98 -26.95
C LEU A 488 -0.18 -11.40 -27.27
N ASN A 489 -0.20 -12.27 -26.28
CA ASN A 489 0.20 -13.66 -26.48
C ASN A 489 -0.96 -14.51 -26.99
N THR A 490 -0.66 -15.40 -27.93
CA THR A 490 -1.65 -16.18 -28.67
C THR A 490 -1.12 -17.59 -28.94
N PRO A 491 -1.96 -18.63 -29.16
CA PRO A 491 -1.49 -20.00 -29.37
C PRO A 491 -0.53 -20.24 -30.55
N THR A 492 -0.28 -19.25 -31.41
CA THR A 492 0.69 -19.32 -32.52
C THR A 492 1.92 -18.39 -32.34
N GLY A 493 1.98 -17.60 -31.27
CA GLY A 493 3.08 -16.68 -30.98
C GLY A 493 2.64 -15.40 -30.25
N THR A 494 3.62 -14.54 -29.92
CA THR A 494 3.40 -13.25 -29.25
C THR A 494 3.32 -12.13 -30.27
N VAL A 495 2.16 -11.47 -30.39
CA VAL A 495 1.97 -10.29 -31.25
C VAL A 495 2.49 -9.05 -30.53
N ASP A 496 3.37 -8.30 -31.19
CA ASP A 496 3.65 -6.90 -30.84
C ASP A 496 2.53 -6.01 -31.41
N LEU A 497 1.67 -5.47 -30.55
CA LEU A 497 0.55 -4.62 -30.95
C LEU A 497 0.97 -3.26 -31.52
N LYS A 498 2.23 -2.81 -31.34
CA LYS A 498 2.74 -1.57 -31.94
C LYS A 498 3.01 -1.70 -33.44
N THR A 499 3.39 -2.91 -33.89
CA THR A 499 3.70 -3.18 -35.30
C THR A 499 2.78 -4.20 -35.97
N GLY A 500 1.95 -4.91 -35.19
CA GLY A 500 1.10 -6.01 -35.65
C GLY A 500 1.87 -7.28 -36.01
N LYS A 501 3.16 -7.37 -35.69
CA LYS A 501 4.03 -8.50 -36.03
C LYS A 501 3.85 -9.65 -35.03
N LEU A 502 3.64 -10.86 -35.54
CA LEU A 502 3.69 -12.09 -34.78
C LEU A 502 5.14 -12.54 -34.60
N ASN A 503 5.61 -12.58 -33.36
CA ASN A 503 6.91 -13.10 -32.96
C ASN A 503 6.77 -14.52 -32.39
N LYS A 504 7.88 -15.26 -32.32
CA LYS A 504 7.92 -16.52 -31.56
C LYS A 504 7.72 -16.23 -30.07
N HIS A 505 7.17 -17.19 -29.34
CA HIS A 505 7.12 -17.12 -27.88
C HIS A 505 8.54 -17.09 -27.28
N ASP A 506 8.75 -16.23 -26.29
CA ASP A 506 9.95 -16.18 -25.47
C ASP A 506 9.56 -16.40 -24.01
N PRO A 507 10.17 -17.35 -23.26
CA PRO A 507 9.91 -17.50 -21.83
C PRO A 507 10.28 -16.26 -21.01
N GLU A 508 11.23 -15.44 -21.44
CA GLU A 508 11.65 -14.24 -20.71
C GLU A 508 10.72 -13.04 -20.94
N ASP A 509 9.66 -13.18 -21.77
CA ASP A 509 8.53 -12.23 -21.80
C ASP A 509 7.67 -12.30 -20.52
N LEU A 510 7.80 -13.38 -19.72
CA LEU A 510 7.09 -13.61 -18.45
C LEU A 510 5.54 -13.52 -18.56
N ILE A 511 5.00 -13.81 -19.75
CA ILE A 511 3.55 -13.81 -19.99
C ILE A 511 2.91 -15.07 -19.41
N CYS A 512 1.78 -14.91 -18.72
CA CYS A 512 0.96 -15.97 -18.12
C CYS A 512 -0.37 -16.21 -18.84
N LYS A 513 -0.81 -15.27 -19.69
CA LYS A 513 -2.11 -15.29 -20.38
C LYS A 513 -1.99 -15.60 -21.89
N SER A 514 -3.11 -15.98 -22.50
CA SER A 514 -3.26 -16.19 -23.95
C SER A 514 -4.68 -15.89 -24.43
N THR A 515 -4.79 -15.42 -25.68
CA THR A 515 -6.03 -15.53 -26.47
C THR A 515 -6.42 -16.99 -26.72
N SER A 516 -7.66 -17.23 -27.14
CA SER A 516 -8.16 -18.57 -27.50
C SER A 516 -7.68 -19.06 -28.88
N VAL A 517 -7.27 -18.14 -29.76
CA VAL A 517 -6.83 -18.39 -31.14
C VAL A 517 -5.62 -17.52 -31.49
N GLY A 518 -4.80 -17.98 -32.43
CA GLY A 518 -3.74 -17.18 -33.04
C GLY A 518 -4.27 -16.34 -34.22
N PRO A 519 -3.59 -15.24 -34.61
CA PRO A 519 -4.00 -14.46 -35.77
C PRO A 519 -3.67 -15.18 -37.08
N GLU A 520 -4.64 -15.27 -37.99
CA GLU A 520 -4.47 -15.85 -39.32
C GLU A 520 -4.90 -14.89 -40.44
N LYS A 521 -4.31 -15.03 -41.63
CA LYS A 521 -4.64 -14.22 -42.82
C LYS A 521 -5.73 -14.91 -43.65
N MET A 522 -6.96 -14.90 -43.13
CA MET A 522 -8.17 -15.43 -43.80
C MET A 522 -9.20 -14.32 -44.08
N GLU A 523 -10.20 -14.62 -44.90
CA GLU A 523 -11.41 -13.79 -45.04
C GLU A 523 -12.39 -14.08 -43.91
N CYS A 524 -13.09 -13.04 -43.43
CA CYS A 524 -14.07 -13.14 -42.35
C CYS A 524 -15.46 -12.77 -42.89
N ASN A 525 -15.98 -13.58 -43.81
CA ASN A 525 -17.15 -13.23 -44.61
C ASN A 525 -18.46 -13.29 -43.80
N ASN A 526 -18.57 -14.20 -42.82
CA ASN A 526 -19.68 -14.21 -41.87
C ASN A 526 -19.58 -13.02 -40.90
N TRP A 527 -18.39 -12.69 -40.39
CA TRP A 527 -18.16 -11.55 -39.50
C TRP A 527 -18.50 -10.22 -40.16
N MET A 528 -17.96 -9.96 -41.36
CA MET A 528 -18.23 -8.72 -42.08
C MET A 528 -19.71 -8.62 -42.49
N ARG A 529 -20.35 -9.73 -42.90
CA ARG A 529 -21.80 -9.76 -43.17
C ARG A 529 -22.63 -9.47 -41.92
N PHE A 530 -22.26 -10.04 -40.77
CA PHE A 530 -22.89 -9.79 -39.48
C PHE A 530 -22.76 -8.33 -39.05
N LEU A 531 -21.55 -7.75 -39.11
CA LEU A 531 -21.32 -6.35 -38.79
C LEU A 531 -22.14 -5.43 -39.70
N LYS A 532 -22.05 -5.60 -41.03
CA LYS A 532 -22.86 -4.83 -42.00
C LYS A 532 -24.36 -4.94 -41.71
N GLN A 533 -24.86 -6.12 -41.34
CA GLN A 533 -26.27 -6.27 -40.99
C GLN A 533 -26.64 -5.52 -39.69
N ALA A 534 -25.78 -5.58 -38.66
CA ALA A 534 -26.02 -4.92 -37.39
C ALA A 534 -25.92 -3.39 -37.45
N THR A 535 -25.02 -2.86 -38.29
CA THR A 535 -24.73 -1.42 -38.44
C THR A 535 -25.45 -0.75 -39.62
N LEU A 536 -26.32 -1.46 -40.34
CA LEU A 536 -26.95 -0.98 -41.59
C LEU A 536 -25.94 -0.60 -42.70
N ASP A 537 -24.81 -1.30 -42.74
CA ASP A 537 -23.64 -1.04 -43.60
C ASP A 537 -22.98 0.34 -43.39
N ASP A 538 -23.14 0.93 -42.20
CA ASP A 538 -22.36 2.09 -41.77
C ASP A 538 -20.88 1.70 -41.60
N GLY A 539 -20.07 2.09 -42.59
CA GLY A 539 -18.63 1.82 -42.62
C GLY A 539 -17.84 2.57 -41.55
N GLU A 540 -18.29 3.74 -41.08
CA GLU A 540 -17.62 4.47 -40.01
C GLU A 540 -17.85 3.80 -38.65
N LEU A 541 -19.07 3.32 -38.40
CA LEU A 541 -19.41 2.52 -37.23
C LEU A 541 -18.68 1.17 -37.24
N ILE A 542 -18.56 0.50 -38.39
CA ILE A 542 -17.75 -0.73 -38.53
C ILE A 542 -16.27 -0.47 -38.21
N ALA A 543 -15.69 0.60 -38.76
CA ALA A 543 -14.30 0.97 -38.48
C ALA A 543 -14.09 1.39 -37.01
N TYR A 544 -15.07 2.06 -36.40
CA TYR A 544 -15.05 2.37 -34.96
C TYR A 544 -15.12 1.11 -34.09
N LEU A 545 -15.99 0.15 -34.42
CA LEU A 545 -16.04 -1.14 -33.73
C LEU A 545 -14.71 -1.90 -33.88
N GLN A 546 -14.06 -1.80 -35.04
CA GLN A 546 -12.72 -2.36 -35.27
C GLN A 546 -11.67 -1.72 -34.36
N ARG A 547 -11.64 -0.37 -34.27
CA ARG A 547 -10.75 0.36 -33.35
C ARG A 547 -11.03 0.04 -31.88
N LEU A 548 -12.30 -0.06 -31.48
CA LEU A 548 -12.71 -0.42 -30.12
C LEU A 548 -12.23 -1.83 -29.73
N CYS A 549 -12.43 -2.82 -30.60
CA CYS A 549 -11.93 -4.17 -30.38
C CYS A 549 -10.39 -4.25 -30.40
N GLY A 550 -9.73 -3.42 -31.22
CA GLY A 550 -8.28 -3.33 -31.26
C GLY A 550 -7.68 -2.66 -30.01
N TYR A 551 -8.30 -1.60 -29.51
CA TYR A 551 -7.95 -0.96 -28.24
C TYR A 551 -8.08 -1.94 -27.07
N ALA A 552 -9.14 -2.76 -27.05
CA ALA A 552 -9.35 -3.81 -26.06
C ALA A 552 -8.34 -4.99 -26.13
N LEU A 553 -7.51 -5.11 -27.18
CA LEU A 553 -6.36 -6.04 -27.18
C LEU A 553 -5.18 -5.51 -26.33
N THR A 554 -5.12 -4.18 -26.14
CA THR A 554 -4.08 -3.52 -25.35
C THR A 554 -4.44 -3.52 -23.86
N GLY A 555 -3.44 -3.32 -23.00
CA GLY A 555 -3.66 -2.99 -21.59
C GLY A 555 -3.88 -1.50 -21.31
N SER A 556 -4.30 -0.68 -22.29
CA SER A 556 -4.32 0.79 -22.16
C SER A 556 -5.63 1.33 -21.59
N THR A 557 -5.52 2.39 -20.79
CA THR A 557 -6.63 3.23 -20.31
C THR A 557 -6.55 4.67 -20.84
N SER A 558 -5.71 4.93 -21.84
CA SER A 558 -5.43 6.28 -22.39
C SER A 558 -6.66 7.03 -22.91
N GLU A 559 -7.64 6.34 -23.50
CA GLU A 559 -8.90 6.95 -23.98
C GLU A 559 -9.88 7.24 -22.83
N GLN A 560 -9.63 6.65 -21.65
CA GLN A 560 -10.49 6.71 -20.45
C GLN A 560 -11.96 6.41 -20.71
N MET A 561 -12.25 5.53 -21.68
CA MET A 561 -13.60 5.36 -22.23
C MET A 561 -14.39 4.17 -21.65
N LEU A 562 -15.72 4.29 -21.74
CA LEU A 562 -16.71 3.24 -21.49
C LEU A 562 -17.64 3.19 -22.71
N ALA A 563 -17.64 2.06 -23.43
CA ALA A 563 -18.59 1.82 -24.50
C ALA A 563 -19.89 1.25 -23.92
N PHE A 564 -21.01 1.95 -24.10
CA PHE A 564 -22.35 1.45 -23.77
C PHE A 564 -23.08 1.01 -25.04
N VAL A 565 -23.13 -0.30 -25.28
CA VAL A 565 -23.73 -0.91 -26.48
C VAL A 565 -25.23 -1.13 -26.24
N TRP A 566 -26.07 -0.34 -26.90
CA TRP A 566 -27.50 -0.25 -26.59
C TRP A 566 -28.41 -0.56 -27.79
N GLY A 567 -29.66 -0.94 -27.49
CA GLY A 567 -30.69 -1.26 -28.48
C GLY A 567 -31.60 -2.38 -27.96
N PRO A 568 -32.72 -2.71 -28.62
CA PRO A 568 -33.61 -3.78 -28.18
C PRO A 568 -32.98 -5.20 -28.22
N GLY A 569 -33.73 -6.19 -27.70
CA GLY A 569 -33.36 -7.60 -27.71
C GLY A 569 -33.51 -8.24 -29.11
N GLY A 570 -32.57 -9.14 -29.46
CA GLY A 570 -32.52 -9.83 -30.75
C GLY A 570 -31.55 -9.22 -31.78
N ASN A 571 -30.93 -8.09 -31.46
CA ASN A 571 -30.14 -7.27 -32.39
C ASN A 571 -28.70 -7.77 -32.65
N GLY A 572 -28.29 -8.92 -32.10
CA GLY A 572 -26.93 -9.44 -32.25
C GLY A 572 -25.87 -8.86 -31.27
N LYS A 573 -26.24 -7.94 -30.37
CA LYS A 573 -25.32 -7.37 -29.34
C LYS A 573 -24.48 -8.44 -28.64
N SER A 574 -25.15 -9.50 -28.16
CA SER A 574 -24.52 -10.62 -27.48
C SER A 574 -23.59 -11.42 -28.39
N VAL A 575 -23.92 -11.60 -29.67
CA VAL A 575 -23.09 -12.33 -30.64
C VAL A 575 -21.76 -11.61 -30.87
N PHE A 576 -21.80 -10.28 -31.01
CA PHE A 576 -20.59 -9.45 -31.14
C PHE A 576 -19.68 -9.59 -29.90
N LEU A 577 -20.25 -9.37 -28.71
CA LEU A 577 -19.48 -9.40 -27.45
C LEU A 577 -19.02 -10.82 -27.07
N ASN A 578 -19.85 -11.85 -27.29
CA ASN A 578 -19.46 -13.25 -27.10
C ASN A 578 -18.29 -13.61 -28.00
N THR A 579 -18.33 -13.24 -29.28
CA THR A 579 -17.24 -13.49 -30.25
C THR A 579 -15.94 -12.85 -29.77
N VAL A 580 -15.95 -11.55 -29.47
CA VAL A 580 -14.76 -10.81 -29.03
C VAL A 580 -14.22 -11.35 -27.69
N THR A 581 -15.08 -11.56 -26.70
CA THR A 581 -14.69 -12.10 -25.38
C THR A 581 -14.08 -13.50 -25.49
N LYS A 582 -14.71 -14.38 -26.29
CA LYS A 582 -14.21 -15.74 -26.52
C LYS A 582 -12.87 -15.73 -27.28
N ILE A 583 -12.62 -14.78 -28.19
CA ILE A 583 -11.33 -14.61 -28.86
C ILE A 583 -10.24 -14.17 -27.86
N LEU A 584 -10.50 -13.16 -27.01
CA LEU A 584 -9.53 -12.67 -26.03
C LEU A 584 -9.13 -13.70 -24.96
N GLY A 585 -9.99 -14.69 -24.68
CA GLY A 585 -9.66 -15.79 -23.78
C GLY A 585 -9.27 -15.32 -22.39
N GLU A 586 -8.04 -15.62 -21.94
CA GLU A 586 -7.54 -15.30 -20.60
C GLU A 586 -7.31 -13.78 -20.38
N TYR A 587 -7.46 -12.96 -21.43
CA TYR A 587 -7.41 -11.49 -21.36
C TYR A 587 -8.78 -10.81 -21.18
N ALA A 588 -9.91 -11.53 -21.24
CA ALA A 588 -11.24 -10.95 -21.02
C ALA A 588 -11.93 -11.51 -19.77
N THR A 589 -12.77 -10.70 -19.13
CA THR A 589 -13.59 -11.10 -17.99
C THR A 589 -14.99 -10.47 -18.03
N THR A 590 -15.94 -11.09 -17.34
CA THR A 590 -17.32 -10.61 -17.23
C THR A 590 -17.58 -10.12 -15.81
N ALA A 591 -17.98 -8.85 -15.68
CA ALA A 591 -18.40 -8.25 -14.42
C ALA A 591 -19.94 -8.19 -14.34
N GLY A 592 -20.50 -8.36 -13.14
CA GLY A 592 -21.91 -8.04 -12.91
C GLY A 592 -22.18 -6.55 -13.13
N SER A 593 -23.33 -6.20 -13.74
CA SER A 593 -23.76 -4.79 -13.93
C SER A 593 -23.73 -3.99 -12.63
N GLU A 594 -24.06 -4.65 -11.53
CA GLU A 594 -23.92 -4.17 -10.15
C GLU A 594 -22.61 -3.41 -9.87
N VAL A 595 -21.47 -3.85 -10.41
CA VAL A 595 -20.17 -3.19 -10.21
C VAL A 595 -20.22 -1.70 -10.57
N PHE A 596 -21.00 -1.34 -11.60
CA PHE A 596 -21.05 0.00 -12.18
C PHE A 596 -22.25 0.83 -11.70
N MET A 597 -23.24 0.22 -11.04
CA MET A 597 -24.47 0.88 -10.61
C MET A 597 -24.40 1.41 -9.18
N SER A 598 -25.27 2.36 -8.81
CA SER A 598 -25.39 2.86 -7.44
C SER A 598 -26.29 1.95 -6.58
N SER A 599 -25.73 1.36 -5.52
CA SER A 599 -26.47 0.62 -4.48
C SER A 599 -26.77 1.47 -3.24
N GLN A 600 -27.67 0.99 -2.37
CA GLN A 600 -27.82 1.53 -1.00
C GLN A 600 -26.94 0.80 0.03
N MET A 601 -26.47 -0.42 -0.27
CA MET A 601 -25.54 -1.19 0.54
C MET A 601 -24.09 -1.02 0.06
N GLU A 602 -23.13 -1.11 0.98
CA GLU A 602 -21.70 -1.16 0.62
C GLU A 602 -21.38 -2.48 -0.11
N ARG A 603 -21.08 -2.40 -1.41
CA ARG A 603 -20.69 -3.58 -2.21
C ARG A 603 -19.29 -4.07 -1.90
N HIS A 604 -19.07 -5.36 -2.16
CA HIS A 604 -17.87 -6.05 -1.73
C HIS A 604 -16.66 -5.74 -2.64
N PRO A 605 -15.48 -5.42 -2.09
CA PRO A 605 -14.25 -5.24 -2.88
C PRO A 605 -13.73 -6.49 -3.61
N THR A 606 -14.47 -7.61 -3.54
CA THR A 606 -14.20 -8.87 -4.26
C THR A 606 -14.50 -8.76 -5.74
N GLU A 607 -15.62 -8.12 -6.11
CA GLU A 607 -16.03 -7.92 -7.51
C GLU A 607 -14.97 -7.18 -8.34
N LEU A 608 -14.18 -6.32 -7.67
CA LEU A 608 -13.10 -5.55 -8.28
C LEU A 608 -11.81 -6.35 -8.44
N ALA A 609 -11.59 -7.39 -7.62
CA ALA A 609 -10.37 -8.20 -7.66
C ALA A 609 -10.32 -9.09 -8.92
N GLU A 610 -11.48 -9.54 -9.39
CA GLU A 610 -11.64 -10.37 -10.59
C GLU A 610 -11.36 -9.62 -11.90
N LEU A 611 -11.18 -8.29 -11.83
CA LEU A 611 -10.82 -7.43 -12.97
C LEU A 611 -9.29 -7.29 -13.15
N GLN A 612 -8.48 -7.84 -12.24
CA GLN A 612 -7.02 -7.67 -12.24
C GLN A 612 -6.36 -8.21 -13.52
N GLY A 613 -5.72 -7.32 -14.28
CA GLY A 613 -4.98 -7.67 -15.50
C GLY A 613 -5.87 -8.21 -16.63
N ALA A 614 -7.19 -8.00 -16.57
CA ALA A 614 -8.03 -8.09 -17.76
C ALA A 614 -7.72 -6.92 -18.72
N ARG A 615 -7.94 -7.12 -20.02
CA ARG A 615 -7.85 -6.11 -21.09
C ARG A 615 -9.23 -5.74 -21.67
N LEU A 616 -10.21 -6.62 -21.50
CA LEU A 616 -11.61 -6.36 -21.75
C LEU A 616 -12.43 -6.75 -20.52
N VAL A 617 -13.25 -5.82 -20.02
CA VAL A 617 -14.28 -6.09 -19.01
C VAL A 617 -15.64 -5.88 -19.68
N VAL A 618 -16.41 -6.95 -19.79
CA VAL A 618 -17.79 -6.92 -20.30
C VAL A 618 -18.76 -6.94 -19.14
N ALA A 619 -19.86 -6.18 -19.22
CA ALA A 619 -20.97 -6.31 -18.29
C ALA A 619 -22.33 -6.34 -19.00
N SER A 620 -23.21 -7.21 -18.50
CA SER A 620 -24.52 -7.55 -19.04
C SER A 620 -25.64 -7.13 -18.10
N GLU A 621 -26.86 -7.03 -18.62
CA GLU A 621 -28.11 -6.98 -17.84
C GLU A 621 -28.19 -5.78 -16.87
N ILE A 622 -28.62 -4.64 -17.41
CA ILE A 622 -28.96 -3.45 -16.61
C ILE A 622 -30.48 -3.25 -16.63
N ASP A 623 -31.08 -3.15 -15.44
CA ASP A 623 -32.50 -2.85 -15.26
C ASP A 623 -32.83 -1.41 -15.66
N GLU A 624 -34.05 -1.18 -16.14
CA GLU A 624 -34.54 0.13 -16.60
C GLU A 624 -34.49 1.25 -15.53
N SER A 625 -34.59 0.90 -14.24
CA SER A 625 -34.50 1.83 -13.11
C SER A 625 -33.07 2.07 -12.60
N SER A 626 -32.06 1.43 -13.22
CA SER A 626 -30.68 1.50 -12.77
C SER A 626 -30.06 2.89 -12.92
N ARG A 627 -29.08 3.18 -12.06
CA ARG A 627 -28.34 4.44 -12.04
C ARG A 627 -26.85 4.18 -12.01
N TRP A 628 -26.10 4.87 -12.86
CA TRP A 628 -24.64 4.81 -12.82
C TRP A 628 -24.09 5.27 -11.47
N ASN A 629 -22.99 4.65 -11.05
CA ASN A 629 -22.12 5.18 -10.01
C ASN A 629 -20.99 5.96 -10.69
N GLU A 630 -21.19 7.28 -10.84
CA GLU A 630 -20.28 8.12 -11.63
C GLU A 630 -18.85 8.14 -11.07
N SER A 631 -18.71 7.92 -9.75
CA SER A 631 -17.39 7.80 -9.09
C SER A 631 -16.68 6.49 -9.46
N ARG A 632 -17.39 5.36 -9.44
CA ARG A 632 -16.84 4.07 -9.88
C ARG A 632 -16.51 4.07 -11.37
N VAL A 633 -17.38 4.63 -12.22
CA VAL A 633 -17.11 4.74 -13.67
C VAL A 633 -15.83 5.52 -13.93
N LYS A 634 -15.61 6.65 -13.25
CA LYS A 634 -14.36 7.44 -13.38
C LYS A 634 -13.12 6.69 -12.86
N SER A 635 -13.26 5.94 -11.77
CA SER A 635 -12.15 5.16 -11.21
C SER A 635 -11.78 3.97 -12.10
N LEU A 636 -12.77 3.27 -12.66
CA LEU A 636 -12.57 2.05 -13.47
C LEU A 636 -12.19 2.34 -14.93
N THR A 637 -12.54 3.51 -15.46
CA THR A 637 -12.01 4.03 -16.74
C THR A 637 -10.70 4.81 -16.59
N GLY A 638 -10.31 5.14 -15.35
CA GLY A 638 -9.10 5.91 -15.07
C GLY A 638 -7.82 5.09 -15.07
N GLY A 639 -6.68 5.80 -14.98
CA GLY A 639 -5.37 5.20 -14.70
C GLY A 639 -5.01 5.15 -13.21
N ASP A 640 -5.94 5.50 -12.33
CA ASP A 640 -5.71 5.57 -10.88
C ASP A 640 -5.72 4.17 -10.23
N PRO A 641 -4.85 3.88 -9.24
CA PRO A 641 -4.83 2.58 -8.58
C PRO A 641 -6.09 2.31 -7.74
N ILE A 642 -6.72 1.16 -7.96
CA ILE A 642 -7.92 0.69 -7.25
C ILE A 642 -7.52 -0.37 -6.22
N SER A 643 -8.07 -0.25 -5.00
CA SER A 643 -7.92 -1.29 -3.97
C SER A 643 -9.05 -2.31 -4.02
N ALA A 644 -8.69 -3.59 -3.97
CA ALA A 644 -9.58 -4.74 -4.05
C ALA A 644 -9.06 -5.86 -3.13
N ARG A 645 -9.85 -6.92 -2.91
CA ARG A 645 -9.38 -8.12 -2.19
C ARG A 645 -10.10 -9.37 -2.68
N PHE A 646 -9.42 -10.51 -2.74
CA PHE A 646 -10.12 -11.78 -2.93
C PHE A 646 -10.85 -12.19 -1.64
N MET A 647 -11.83 -13.10 -1.77
CA MET A 647 -12.65 -13.51 -0.63
C MET A 647 -11.78 -14.17 0.47
N ARG A 648 -11.84 -13.61 1.69
CA ARG A 648 -11.00 -14.00 2.85
C ARG A 648 -9.48 -13.81 2.65
N GLN A 649 -9.07 -12.89 1.76
CA GLN A 649 -7.68 -12.47 1.59
C GLN A 649 -7.50 -10.98 1.93
N ASP A 650 -6.25 -10.55 2.04
CA ASP A 650 -5.87 -9.17 2.27
C ASP A 650 -6.21 -8.25 1.08
N PHE A 651 -6.25 -6.94 1.35
CA PHE A 651 -6.38 -5.93 0.30
C PHE A 651 -5.08 -5.80 -0.49
N PHE A 652 -5.20 -5.86 -1.80
CA PHE A 652 -4.18 -5.43 -2.75
C PHE A 652 -4.65 -4.18 -3.50
N THR A 653 -3.76 -3.62 -4.32
CA THR A 653 -4.06 -2.47 -5.18
C THR A 653 -3.54 -2.75 -6.57
N PHE A 654 -4.34 -2.46 -7.60
CA PHE A 654 -3.94 -2.59 -9.00
C PHE A 654 -4.46 -1.41 -9.82
N THR A 655 -3.74 -1.03 -10.87
CA THR A 655 -4.21 -0.02 -11.84
C THR A 655 -5.08 -0.72 -12.90
N PRO A 656 -6.24 -0.16 -13.30
CA PRO A 656 -7.02 -0.69 -14.42
C PRO A 656 -6.21 -0.80 -15.70
N GLN A 657 -6.37 -1.91 -16.42
CA GLN A 657 -5.70 -2.20 -17.69
C GLN A 657 -6.69 -2.63 -18.78
N PHE A 658 -7.98 -2.31 -18.62
CA PHE A 658 -9.06 -2.81 -19.47
C PHE A 658 -9.87 -1.71 -20.16
N THR A 659 -10.36 -2.05 -21.35
CA THR A 659 -11.50 -1.37 -21.97
C THR A 659 -12.79 -1.85 -21.32
N LEU A 660 -13.68 -0.92 -20.97
CA LEU A 660 -15.02 -1.21 -20.46
C LEU A 660 -16.04 -1.24 -21.59
N VAL A 661 -16.72 -2.38 -21.77
CA VAL A 661 -17.80 -2.53 -22.75
C VAL A 661 -19.04 -3.12 -22.07
N ILE A 662 -20.03 -2.27 -21.83
CA ILE A 662 -21.25 -2.62 -21.09
C ILE A 662 -22.41 -2.64 -22.07
N PHE A 663 -23.35 -3.58 -21.93
CA PHE A 663 -24.54 -3.63 -22.78
C PHE A 663 -25.85 -3.67 -21.99
N GLY A 664 -26.88 -3.06 -22.58
CA GLY A 664 -28.22 -3.02 -22.02
C GLY A 664 -29.29 -2.88 -23.11
N ASN A 665 -30.55 -3.10 -22.70
CA ASN A 665 -31.70 -2.79 -23.54
C ASN A 665 -32.24 -1.37 -23.25
N HIS A 666 -32.04 -0.89 -22.02
CA HIS A 666 -32.45 0.43 -21.52
C HIS A 666 -31.21 1.28 -21.23
N LYS A 667 -31.31 2.61 -21.41
CA LYS A 667 -30.24 3.55 -21.05
C LYS A 667 -30.30 3.83 -19.53
N PRO A 668 -29.24 3.61 -18.72
CA PRO A 668 -29.32 3.82 -17.27
C PRO A 668 -29.31 5.31 -16.92
N GLN A 669 -29.95 5.70 -15.82
CA GLN A 669 -30.05 7.10 -15.40
C GLN A 669 -28.73 7.67 -14.85
N LEU A 670 -28.52 8.98 -15.02
CA LEU A 670 -27.40 9.74 -14.46
C LEU A 670 -27.87 10.63 -13.31
N ARG A 671 -27.06 10.73 -12.24
CA ARG A 671 -27.44 11.45 -11.03
C ARG A 671 -26.82 12.85 -10.97
N ASN A 672 -25.67 13.04 -11.59
CA ASN A 672 -25.16 14.32 -12.07
C ASN A 672 -24.46 14.10 -13.43
N ILE A 673 -24.78 14.92 -14.42
CA ILE A 673 -23.95 15.03 -15.63
C ILE A 673 -22.80 15.99 -15.31
N ASP A 674 -21.57 15.57 -15.63
CA ASP A 674 -20.42 16.45 -15.70
C ASP A 674 -19.55 16.09 -16.91
N ASP A 675 -18.73 17.05 -17.36
CA ASP A 675 -17.80 16.89 -18.48
C ASP A 675 -16.91 15.64 -18.38
N ALA A 676 -16.57 15.24 -17.16
CA ALA A 676 -15.71 14.09 -16.90
C ALA A 676 -16.45 12.74 -17.06
N ILE A 677 -17.78 12.70 -17.03
CA ILE A 677 -18.56 11.56 -17.55
C ILE A 677 -18.82 11.73 -19.05
N ARG A 678 -19.15 12.95 -19.50
CA ARG A 678 -19.54 13.25 -20.88
C ARG A 678 -18.45 12.88 -21.91
N ARG A 679 -17.18 13.07 -21.56
CA ARG A 679 -16.01 12.72 -22.40
C ARG A 679 -15.64 11.24 -22.37
N ARG A 680 -16.26 10.43 -21.51
CA ARG A 680 -15.88 9.02 -21.28
C ARG A 680 -16.92 8.01 -21.76
N MET A 681 -18.21 8.33 -21.68
CA MET A 681 -19.27 7.44 -22.16
C MET A 681 -19.46 7.56 -23.68
N HIS A 682 -19.30 6.46 -24.41
CA HIS A 682 -19.67 6.36 -25.82
C HIS A 682 -20.90 5.46 -25.95
N LEU A 683 -22.04 6.01 -26.37
CA LEU A 683 -23.24 5.22 -26.64
C LEU A 683 -23.17 4.66 -28.05
N VAL A 684 -23.01 3.34 -28.15
CA VAL A 684 -22.86 2.62 -29.42
C VAL A 684 -24.23 2.03 -29.80
N PRO A 685 -24.93 2.59 -30.81
CA PRO A 685 -26.24 2.09 -31.20
C PRO A 685 -26.10 0.78 -31.96
N PHE A 686 -26.83 -0.23 -31.51
CA PHE A 686 -26.88 -1.56 -32.09
C PHE A 686 -28.37 -1.91 -32.27
N THR A 687 -29.09 -1.05 -33.01
CA THR A 687 -30.56 -0.91 -32.96
C THR A 687 -31.30 -1.75 -34.01
N HIS A 688 -30.63 -2.21 -35.07
CA HIS A 688 -31.25 -3.03 -36.12
C HIS A 688 -31.54 -4.47 -35.66
N LYS A 689 -32.68 -5.03 -36.09
CA LYS A 689 -33.02 -6.45 -35.91
C LYS A 689 -32.84 -7.21 -37.23
N PRO A 690 -32.10 -8.33 -37.24
CA PRO A 690 -32.02 -9.17 -38.42
C PRO A 690 -33.40 -9.75 -38.75
N LYS A 691 -33.80 -9.73 -40.04
CA LYS A 691 -35.12 -10.22 -40.50
C LYS A 691 -35.36 -11.70 -40.20
N VAL A 692 -34.28 -12.48 -40.07
CA VAL A 692 -34.26 -13.88 -39.63
C VAL A 692 -33.14 -14.00 -38.61
N VAL A 693 -33.42 -14.59 -37.45
CA VAL A 693 -32.41 -14.83 -36.40
C VAL A 693 -31.62 -16.09 -36.78
N ASP A 694 -30.32 -15.94 -36.99
CA ASP A 694 -29.42 -17.03 -37.38
C ASP A 694 -28.80 -17.68 -36.13
N THR A 695 -29.40 -18.79 -35.70
CA THR A 695 -29.00 -19.50 -34.47
C THR A 695 -27.63 -20.18 -34.58
N GLY A 696 -27.18 -20.51 -35.80
CA GLY A 696 -25.87 -21.12 -36.05
C GLY A 696 -24.74 -20.11 -36.30
N LEU A 697 -25.00 -18.81 -36.10
CA LEU A 697 -24.04 -17.75 -36.42
C LEU A 697 -22.79 -17.80 -35.52
N GLU A 698 -22.93 -18.02 -34.20
CA GLU A 698 -21.76 -18.09 -33.31
C GLU A 698 -20.81 -19.24 -33.65
N ASP A 699 -21.33 -20.39 -34.11
CA ASP A 699 -20.49 -21.53 -34.52
C ASP A 699 -19.73 -21.25 -35.83
N ARG A 700 -20.34 -20.57 -36.81
CA ARG A 700 -19.61 -20.17 -38.04
C ARG A 700 -18.64 -19.01 -37.80
N LEU A 701 -18.96 -18.08 -36.89
CA LEU A 701 -18.01 -17.06 -36.47
C LEU A 701 -16.80 -17.66 -35.74
N LYS A 702 -16.96 -18.80 -35.06
CA LYS A 702 -15.87 -19.55 -34.42
C LYS A 702 -14.84 -20.10 -35.40
N GLU A 703 -15.26 -20.47 -36.61
CA GLU A 703 -14.35 -20.84 -37.71
C GLU A 703 -13.53 -19.62 -38.18
N GLU A 704 -14.12 -18.42 -38.13
CA GLU A 704 -13.47 -17.16 -38.53
C GLU A 704 -12.65 -16.48 -37.41
N TRP A 705 -12.70 -16.97 -36.15
CA TRP A 705 -12.00 -16.36 -35.00
C TRP A 705 -10.53 -15.99 -35.25
N PRO A 706 -9.68 -16.82 -35.91
CA PRO A 706 -8.29 -16.46 -36.22
C PRO A 706 -8.16 -15.23 -37.13
N GLY A 707 -9.06 -15.08 -38.10
CA GLY A 707 -9.14 -13.92 -38.97
C GLY A 707 -9.76 -12.69 -38.28
N ILE A 708 -10.75 -12.90 -37.41
CA ILE A 708 -11.35 -11.82 -36.61
C ILE A 708 -10.29 -11.23 -35.67
N LEU A 709 -9.42 -12.05 -35.06
CA LEU A 709 -8.28 -11.55 -34.29
C LEU A 709 -7.32 -10.70 -35.16
N SER A 710 -7.01 -11.14 -36.39
CA SER A 710 -6.24 -10.33 -37.35
C SER A 710 -6.94 -9.01 -37.74
N TRP A 711 -8.28 -8.99 -37.80
CA TRP A 711 -9.09 -7.78 -38.02
C TRP A 711 -9.01 -6.83 -36.82
N MET A 712 -9.08 -7.36 -35.59
CA MET A 712 -8.89 -6.58 -34.35
C MET A 712 -7.48 -6.00 -34.22
N ILE A 713 -6.43 -6.75 -34.57
CA ILE A 713 -5.03 -6.27 -34.57
C ILE A 713 -4.86 -5.10 -35.55
N LYS A 714 -5.48 -5.16 -36.74
CA LYS A 714 -5.53 -4.00 -37.66
C LYS A 714 -6.23 -2.80 -37.01
N GLY A 715 -7.32 -3.03 -36.28
CA GLY A 715 -8.01 -2.01 -35.50
C GLY A 715 -7.12 -1.35 -34.44
N CYS A 716 -6.23 -2.12 -33.80
CA CYS A 716 -5.25 -1.60 -32.85
C CYS A 716 -4.23 -0.68 -33.53
N LEU A 717 -3.80 -1.01 -34.75
CA LEU A 717 -2.89 -0.18 -35.55
C LEU A 717 -3.57 1.08 -36.13
N GLU A 718 -4.87 1.03 -36.43
CA GLU A 718 -5.64 2.23 -36.79
C GLU A 718 -5.89 3.13 -35.59
N TRP A 719 -6.29 2.55 -34.46
CA TRP A 719 -6.46 3.26 -33.19
C TRP A 719 -5.20 4.05 -32.82
N GLN A 720 -4.02 3.45 -32.91
CA GLN A 720 -2.73 4.12 -32.66
C GLN A 720 -2.42 5.31 -33.58
N ARG A 721 -3.13 5.47 -34.72
CA ARG A 721 -2.89 6.56 -35.69
C ARG A 721 -3.83 7.75 -35.52
N GLN A 722 -5.05 7.52 -35.03
CA GLN A 722 -6.11 8.55 -35.01
C GLN A 722 -6.94 8.57 -33.69
N GLY A 723 -6.54 7.78 -32.69
CA GLY A 723 -7.34 7.53 -31.50
C GLY A 723 -8.60 6.71 -31.81
N ILE A 724 -9.50 6.62 -30.84
CA ILE A 724 -10.76 5.87 -30.96
C ILE A 724 -11.71 6.50 -32.00
N HIS A 725 -11.70 7.83 -32.13
CA HIS A 725 -12.44 8.64 -33.11
C HIS A 725 -13.89 8.17 -33.34
N PRO A 726 -14.84 8.51 -32.43
CA PRO A 726 -16.24 8.07 -32.55
C PRO A 726 -16.93 8.69 -33.78
N PRO A 727 -17.71 7.92 -34.54
CA PRO A 727 -18.44 8.42 -35.72
C PRO A 727 -19.67 9.24 -35.31
N PRO A 728 -20.28 10.03 -36.21
CA PRO A 728 -21.44 10.86 -35.92
C PRO A 728 -22.57 10.10 -35.22
N VAL A 729 -22.90 8.89 -35.69
CA VAL A 729 -23.95 8.03 -35.11
C VAL A 729 -23.71 7.64 -33.64
N VAL A 730 -22.46 7.63 -33.18
CA VAL A 730 -22.08 7.43 -31.76
C VAL A 730 -22.07 8.76 -31.01
N GLN A 731 -21.56 9.83 -31.63
CA GLN A 731 -21.53 11.17 -31.03
C GLN A 731 -22.94 11.69 -30.75
N ASP A 732 -23.84 11.59 -31.73
CA ASP A 732 -25.23 12.06 -31.62
C ASP A 732 -26.04 11.22 -30.64
N ALA A 733 -25.95 9.88 -30.68
CA ALA A 733 -26.64 9.01 -29.71
C ALA A 733 -26.14 9.26 -28.26
N THR A 734 -24.86 9.61 -28.10
CA THR A 734 -24.27 10.02 -26.82
C THR A 734 -24.81 11.38 -26.38
N LYS A 735 -24.83 12.36 -27.28
CA LYS A 735 -25.33 13.72 -27.04
C LYS A 735 -26.81 13.73 -26.67
N GLU A 736 -27.65 13.01 -27.43
CA GLU A 736 -29.09 12.82 -27.22
C GLU A 736 -29.39 12.30 -25.81
N TYR A 737 -28.67 11.26 -25.38
CA TYR A 737 -28.80 10.70 -24.03
C TYR A 737 -28.42 11.70 -22.92
N PHE A 738 -27.32 12.46 -23.10
CA PHE A 738 -26.97 13.50 -22.14
C PHE A 738 -27.96 14.69 -22.14
N GLN A 739 -28.72 14.93 -23.21
CA GLN A 739 -29.82 15.89 -23.21
C GLN A 739 -31.07 15.33 -22.52
N GLN A 740 -31.42 14.07 -22.77
CA GLN A 740 -32.52 13.37 -22.08
C GLN A 740 -32.31 13.32 -20.56
N GLU A 741 -31.07 13.13 -20.10
CA GLU A 741 -30.74 13.13 -18.67
C GLU A 741 -30.50 14.54 -18.06
N ASP A 742 -30.33 15.61 -18.87
CA ASP A 742 -30.14 16.97 -18.34
C ASP A 742 -31.46 17.68 -18.00
N LYS A 743 -32.06 17.20 -16.92
CA LYS A 743 -33.33 17.70 -16.37
C LYS A 743 -33.28 19.20 -16.02
N ILE A 744 -32.12 19.78 -15.70
CA ILE A 744 -32.02 21.24 -15.45
C ILE A 744 -31.86 22.02 -16.75
N GLY A 745 -31.19 21.47 -17.76
CA GLY A 745 -31.19 22.03 -19.12
C GLY A 745 -32.63 22.12 -19.65
N ASN A 746 -33.35 20.99 -19.64
CA ASN A 746 -34.72 20.92 -20.14
C ASN A 746 -35.67 21.87 -19.37
N TRP A 747 -35.53 22.00 -18.04
CA TRP A 747 -36.28 23.01 -17.28
C TRP A 747 -35.91 24.47 -17.63
N ILE A 748 -34.65 24.77 -17.98
CA ILE A 748 -34.26 26.09 -18.46
C ILE A 748 -34.91 26.34 -19.84
N ASP A 749 -34.81 25.40 -20.75
CA ASP A 749 -35.34 25.49 -22.12
C ASP A 749 -36.88 25.56 -22.15
N GLU A 750 -37.58 24.90 -21.21
CA GLU A 750 -39.05 24.85 -21.14
C GLU A 750 -39.69 25.94 -20.28
N CYS A 751 -39.02 26.41 -19.21
CA CYS A 751 -39.62 27.28 -18.19
C CYS A 751 -38.85 28.58 -17.92
N CYS A 752 -37.77 28.85 -18.64
CA CYS A 752 -36.97 30.06 -18.47
C CYS A 752 -36.67 30.77 -19.80
N VAL A 753 -36.23 32.02 -19.69
CA VAL A 753 -35.58 32.77 -20.77
C VAL A 753 -34.23 33.25 -20.24
N GLU A 754 -33.17 33.06 -21.03
CA GLU A 754 -31.87 33.65 -20.72
C GLU A 754 -31.85 35.15 -21.04
N ASN A 755 -31.56 35.97 -20.02
CA ASN A 755 -31.36 37.41 -20.18
C ASN A 755 -30.14 37.84 -19.34
N PRO A 756 -29.01 38.21 -19.97
CA PRO A 756 -27.76 38.52 -19.27
C PRO A 756 -27.76 39.66 -18.26
N GLU A 757 -28.78 40.54 -18.29
CA GLU A 757 -28.88 41.71 -17.40
C GLU A 757 -29.89 41.54 -16.26
N GLU A 758 -30.86 40.63 -16.41
CA GLU A 758 -31.95 40.46 -15.45
C GLU A 758 -31.62 39.51 -14.28
N PHE A 759 -32.21 39.81 -13.12
CA PHE A 759 -31.97 39.11 -11.86
C PHE A 759 -33.22 38.40 -11.34
N THR A 760 -33.14 37.07 -11.19
CA THR A 760 -34.22 36.28 -10.56
C THR A 760 -33.78 35.68 -9.23
N THR A 761 -34.64 35.78 -8.21
CA THR A 761 -34.36 35.24 -6.89
C THR A 761 -34.20 33.70 -6.92
N THR A 762 -33.34 33.17 -6.06
CA THR A 762 -33.21 31.71 -5.86
C THR A 762 -34.50 31.09 -5.31
N ALA A 763 -35.45 31.90 -4.80
CA ALA A 763 -36.78 31.42 -4.44
C ALA A 763 -37.61 31.09 -5.69
N LEU A 764 -37.79 32.06 -6.60
CA LEU A 764 -38.65 31.90 -7.78
C LEU A 764 -38.13 30.82 -8.75
N LEU A 765 -36.82 30.82 -9.01
CA LEU A 765 -36.15 29.76 -9.80
C LEU A 765 -36.37 28.37 -9.20
N PHE A 766 -36.26 28.23 -7.87
CA PHE A 766 -36.44 26.93 -7.21
C PHE A 766 -37.92 26.50 -7.14
N SER A 767 -38.89 27.42 -7.04
CA SER A 767 -40.31 27.06 -7.12
C SER A 767 -40.73 26.63 -8.53
N SER A 768 -40.22 27.29 -9.57
CA SER A 768 -40.41 26.84 -10.97
C SER A 768 -39.82 25.44 -11.19
N TRP A 769 -38.55 25.23 -10.80
CA TRP A 769 -37.91 23.91 -10.81
C TRP A 769 -38.70 22.84 -10.02
N SER A 770 -39.26 23.22 -8.86
CA SER A 770 -40.09 22.31 -8.04
C SER A 770 -41.37 21.89 -8.77
N ARG A 771 -42.06 22.83 -9.42
CA ARG A 771 -43.28 22.58 -10.20
C ARG A 771 -42.98 21.73 -11.44
N TRP A 772 -41.91 22.04 -12.19
CA TRP A 772 -41.47 21.24 -13.33
C TRP A 772 -41.16 19.80 -12.92
N CYS A 773 -40.39 19.62 -11.83
CA CYS A 773 -40.14 18.29 -11.28
C CYS A 773 -41.43 17.55 -10.90
N GLN A 774 -42.42 18.22 -10.31
CA GLN A 774 -43.70 17.57 -9.98
C GLN A 774 -44.46 17.12 -11.24
N ASN A 775 -44.49 17.96 -12.29
CA ASN A 775 -45.16 17.64 -13.55
C ASN A 775 -44.54 16.41 -14.25
N TYR A 776 -43.21 16.28 -14.23
CA TYR A 776 -42.47 15.17 -14.82
C TYR A 776 -42.18 14.01 -13.84
N ASN A 777 -42.80 14.02 -12.64
CA ASN A 777 -42.62 13.00 -11.58
C ASN A 777 -41.15 12.78 -11.15
N GLU A 778 -40.36 13.86 -11.19
CA GLU A 778 -38.92 13.91 -10.95
C GLU A 778 -38.55 14.40 -9.54
N HIS A 779 -37.36 14.01 -9.06
CA HIS A 779 -36.96 14.27 -7.68
C HIS A 779 -36.25 15.64 -7.52
N THR A 780 -37.02 16.69 -7.22
CA THR A 780 -36.59 18.10 -7.03
C THR A 780 -35.28 18.32 -6.26
N GLY A 781 -35.06 17.58 -5.17
CA GLY A 781 -33.87 17.71 -4.33
C GLY A 781 -33.89 18.96 -3.44
N THR A 782 -32.72 19.54 -3.14
CA THR A 782 -32.60 20.67 -2.22
C THR A 782 -32.21 21.97 -2.92
N LYS A 783 -32.73 23.10 -2.43
CA LYS A 783 -32.45 24.46 -2.93
C LYS A 783 -30.96 24.80 -3.02
N ASN A 784 -30.14 24.26 -2.12
CA ASN A 784 -28.68 24.40 -2.17
C ASN A 784 -28.04 23.59 -3.32
N ARG A 785 -28.49 22.36 -3.58
CA ARG A 785 -28.00 21.53 -4.70
C ARG A 785 -28.42 22.13 -6.05
N PHE A 786 -29.66 22.59 -6.15
CA PHE A 786 -30.16 23.36 -7.30
C PHE A 786 -29.30 24.61 -7.56
N SER A 787 -29.08 25.43 -6.52
CA SER A 787 -28.19 26.62 -6.62
C SER A 787 -26.79 26.27 -7.12
N LYS A 788 -26.21 25.15 -6.67
CA LYS A 788 -24.87 24.71 -7.13
C LYS A 788 -24.88 24.36 -8.63
N ARG A 789 -25.91 23.63 -9.09
CA ARG A 789 -26.06 23.23 -10.51
C ARG A 789 -26.29 24.39 -11.49
N LEU A 790 -26.79 25.53 -11.01
CA LEU A 790 -26.86 26.77 -11.80
C LEU A 790 -25.48 27.45 -11.91
N VAL A 791 -24.73 27.54 -10.80
CA VAL A 791 -23.33 28.03 -10.85
C VAL A 791 -22.46 27.14 -11.73
N GLU A 792 -22.65 25.82 -11.67
CA GLU A 792 -21.97 24.83 -12.52
C GLU A 792 -22.33 24.96 -14.02
N ARG A 793 -23.44 25.63 -14.36
CA ARG A 793 -23.83 26.01 -15.74
C ARG A 793 -23.37 27.42 -16.14
N GLY A 794 -22.66 28.13 -15.26
CA GLY A 794 -22.12 29.47 -15.53
C GLY A 794 -23.00 30.63 -15.06
N PHE A 795 -24.21 30.39 -14.54
CA PHE A 795 -25.10 31.46 -14.08
C PHE A 795 -24.53 32.15 -12.83
N ARG A 796 -24.37 33.47 -12.92
CA ARG A 796 -23.72 34.28 -11.88
C ARG A 796 -24.66 34.49 -10.70
N ARG A 797 -24.25 34.05 -9.51
CA ARG A 797 -25.02 34.19 -8.27
C ARG A 797 -24.74 35.54 -7.62
N GLU A 798 -25.78 36.32 -7.35
CA GLU A 798 -25.68 37.66 -6.77
C GLU A 798 -26.62 37.87 -5.56
N GLN A 799 -26.45 38.99 -4.89
CA GLN A 799 -27.36 39.56 -3.90
C GLN A 799 -27.99 40.83 -4.45
N ASP A 800 -29.31 40.84 -4.44
CA ASP A 800 -30.14 42.01 -4.69
C ASP A 800 -29.77 43.14 -3.72
N ARG A 801 -29.38 44.28 -4.30
CA ARG A 801 -28.97 45.49 -3.56
C ARG A 801 -30.04 46.58 -3.58
N SER A 802 -31.14 46.40 -4.32
CA SER A 802 -32.28 47.33 -4.33
C SER A 802 -33.35 46.91 -3.31
N SER A 803 -33.51 45.61 -3.07
CA SER A 803 -34.39 45.05 -2.04
C SER A 803 -33.85 45.22 -0.62
N SER A 804 -34.70 45.73 0.27
CA SER A 804 -34.44 45.82 1.71
C SER A 804 -34.20 44.46 2.38
N SER A 805 -34.64 43.35 1.76
CA SER A 805 -34.45 41.99 2.30
C SER A 805 -33.16 41.29 1.83
N ARG A 806 -32.37 41.91 0.94
CA ARG A 806 -31.11 41.36 0.37
C ARG A 806 -31.29 39.96 -0.23
N SER A 807 -32.29 39.84 -1.09
CA SER A 807 -32.65 38.66 -1.87
C SER A 807 -31.42 38.01 -2.51
N ARG A 808 -31.18 36.70 -2.29
CA ARG A 808 -30.15 35.94 -3.05
C ARG A 808 -30.76 35.40 -4.34
N GLY A 809 -30.05 35.52 -5.44
CA GLY A 809 -30.53 35.15 -6.78
C GLY A 809 -29.43 34.87 -7.79
N PHE A 810 -29.82 34.83 -9.05
CA PHE A 810 -28.97 34.61 -10.21
C PHE A 810 -29.25 35.66 -11.28
N ILE A 811 -28.19 36.11 -11.95
CA ILE A 811 -28.27 36.92 -13.16
C ILE A 811 -28.12 36.00 -14.37
N GLY A 812 -28.89 36.25 -15.44
CA GLY A 812 -28.86 35.45 -16.67
C GLY A 812 -30.09 34.60 -16.91
N LEU A 813 -31.06 34.55 -16.00
CA LEU A 813 -32.23 33.68 -16.04
C LEU A 813 -33.49 34.39 -15.54
N ILE A 814 -34.57 34.31 -16.31
CA ILE A 814 -35.93 34.73 -15.93
C ILE A 814 -36.85 33.50 -16.00
N VAL A 815 -37.76 33.33 -15.04
CA VAL A 815 -38.82 32.30 -15.12
C VAL A 815 -39.96 32.83 -16.01
N VAL A 816 -40.41 32.02 -16.96
CA VAL A 816 -41.65 32.29 -17.70
C VAL A 816 -42.84 31.81 -16.86
N GLU A 817 -43.83 32.68 -16.61
CA GLU A 817 -45.08 32.28 -15.97
C GLU A 817 -46.09 31.77 -17.01
N ASP A 818 -46.60 30.56 -16.76
CA ASP A 818 -47.69 29.94 -17.51
C ASP A 818 -48.97 30.80 -17.41
N GLN A 819 -49.51 31.27 -18.55
CA GLN A 819 -50.70 32.13 -18.55
C GLN A 819 -52.02 31.42 -18.16
N ASN A 820 -51.95 30.14 -17.77
CA ASN A 820 -53.11 29.28 -17.54
C ASN A 820 -53.81 29.45 -16.17
N ASP A 821 -53.16 30.02 -15.15
CA ASP A 821 -53.75 30.15 -13.80
C ASP A 821 -54.66 31.39 -13.62
N ALA A 822 -54.74 32.28 -14.62
CA ALA A 822 -55.51 33.54 -14.59
C ALA A 822 -57.06 33.37 -14.63
N SER A 823 -57.58 32.20 -14.25
CA SER A 823 -58.99 31.81 -14.41
C SER A 823 -59.67 31.28 -13.14
N LYS A 824 -59.00 31.27 -11.97
CA LYS A 824 -59.55 30.70 -10.73
C LYS A 824 -59.90 31.68 -9.61
N ASP A 825 -59.45 32.93 -9.67
CA ASP A 825 -60.01 34.02 -8.87
C ASP A 825 -60.98 34.83 -9.74
N HIS A 826 -62.30 34.60 -9.63
CA HIS A 826 -63.41 35.58 -9.76
C HIS A 826 -64.81 34.91 -9.85
N SER A 827 -65.21 34.11 -8.85
CA SER A 827 -66.63 33.81 -8.58
C SER A 827 -66.83 33.38 -7.12
N ASN A 828 -67.92 33.84 -6.49
CA ASN A 828 -68.35 33.46 -5.13
C ASN A 828 -68.71 31.97 -5.00
#